data_AF-A0A6J3DDY1-F1
#
_entry.id   AF-A0A6J3DDY1-F1
#
_cell.length_a   1.000
_cell.length_b   1.000
_cell.length_c   1.000
_cell.angle_alpha   90.00
_cell.angle_beta   90.00
_cell.angle_gamma   90.00
#
_symmetry.space_group_name_H-M   'P 1'
#
loop_
_entity.id
_entity.type
_entity.pdbx_description
1 polymer ?
#
loop_
_entity_poly.entity_id
_entity_poly.type
_entity_poly.pdbx_seq_one_letter_code
_entity_poly.pdbx_strand_id
1 'polypeptide(L)'
;MMGTTASAAQQSGPASAFESVHGIGTMEDQRSLSIHSFQTLGLHNSKAKSIITNKVAPVVITYNCREEFQIHDELLKANYTVGRISEAAPEHYLVQGKYFMVRDVHGKLDVLNTTGSCGAPNFRQAKGGYAVFGMGQPSLNGFRLLLQKLQREGHKECVFFCVREEPVLFLRVEGDFVAYTPRGKDSLHENLHGLHRGPRVEDLELTIRKEIHDFAQLSEGVYYVYDDIERLRDEPRAVRVQGEEDVQVTEEVYRRPVFLLPTYRYHRLPLPADGAPLEEHFDAFIRFLRESPGLLLRDPSRPPPALLFSCQTGVGRTNLAMAMATLVLLHHRGATQKPDPQPPAKTSPRARFQVIQSFIEVVPKGQQMVEEVDSAIASCSEMHDMKEAVHEAKKKLEGIGEDRQTQGGSTKEHCLQRVQQSLERYFYLVAFNYYLHEQYPLGFALSFSRWMCRHPELYRLQADIGSPELAVPGDLLAKGARVLVADERFCPDVLSTVKEMSVANFRRVPKMPVYGTAQPSSKTLGSVLRYLTDTKRKHSRILWVNLREEVVLEGNEQVYTLREPGSLDKLVPMPASTPEQLEKLEAALKGDLLKSQQWLEVYLEAEKQMKMFKSCLTTQEIFNQHKSTCPGLTYRRIPIPDFCAPKEQDFDRLLEAMKTTLAEDSRAAFVFNCASGRGRTTTAMVIAVLALWHCAGVPEASEDEIVSVPDAKYTKGEFEVVMKVVQLLPDGHRMKKEVDMALDTVSETMTPMHYHLREIIICTYRQGRSGKDEQERRLLRLRSLQYLERYIYLILFNAYLHLEKKDSWQRPFSLWMREVAAVAGVYEVLDRLGFPELEGPEDEEPLRRLRGRWRAQSGGDLV
;
A
#
# COMPACT_ATOMS: atom_id res chain seq x y z
N MET A 1 44.39 34.31 27.61
CA MET A 1 45.82 33.95 27.82
C MET A 1 45.94 32.47 27.45
N MET A 2 46.56 32.02 26.35
CA MET A 2 46.96 32.61 25.05
C MET A 2 46.72 31.49 23.99
N GLY A 3 46.59 31.67 22.68
CA GLY A 3 46.48 32.82 21.76
C GLY A 3 46.07 32.28 20.36
N THR A 4 45.12 32.89 19.66
CA THR A 4 45.34 33.84 18.52
C THR A 4 45.49 33.21 17.11
N THR A 5 44.46 33.45 16.26
CA THR A 5 44.53 33.91 14.84
C THR A 5 45.20 33.05 13.73
N ALA A 6 44.85 33.15 12.42
CA ALA A 6 43.66 33.68 11.72
C ALA A 6 43.66 33.32 10.21
N SER A 7 42.46 33.29 9.62
CA SER A 7 42.04 33.79 8.27
C SER A 7 42.90 33.69 6.98
N ALA A 8 42.25 33.18 5.93
CA ALA A 8 42.19 33.67 4.53
C ALA A 8 43.29 33.42 3.45
N ALA A 9 42.75 33.13 2.24
CA ALA A 9 43.17 33.55 0.89
C ALA A 9 44.27 32.81 0.06
N GLN A 10 43.77 32.07 -0.96
CA GLN A 10 44.09 32.14 -2.41
C GLN A 10 45.50 31.86 -3.04
N GLN A 11 45.40 31.15 -4.20
CA GLN A 11 46.15 31.25 -5.47
C GLN A 11 47.42 30.39 -5.80
N SER A 12 47.30 29.72 -6.98
CA SER A 12 48.31 29.34 -8.00
C SER A 12 49.56 28.47 -7.67
N GLY A 13 49.80 27.45 -8.52
CA GLY A 13 50.98 26.54 -8.52
C GLY A 13 52.29 27.16 -9.06
N PRO A 14 53.10 26.53 -9.95
CA PRO A 14 52.97 25.23 -10.64
C PRO A 14 54.08 24.21 -10.23
N ALA A 15 54.45 23.25 -11.10
CA ALA A 15 55.35 22.12 -10.76
C ALA A 15 56.52 21.88 -11.76
N SER A 16 57.61 21.31 -11.26
CA SER A 16 58.71 20.65 -12.00
C SER A 16 59.45 19.70 -11.03
N ALA A 17 59.36 18.36 -11.17
CA ALA A 17 60.16 17.49 -12.06
C ALA A 17 61.55 17.12 -11.51
N PHE A 18 61.85 15.81 -11.32
CA PHE A 18 63.15 15.15 -11.59
C PHE A 18 63.12 13.62 -11.37
N GLU A 19 64.22 12.96 -11.76
CA GLU A 19 64.50 11.53 -11.90
C GLU A 19 65.93 11.22 -11.37
N SER A 20 66.43 9.99 -11.17
CA SER A 20 65.92 8.60 -10.96
C SER A 20 67.18 7.76 -10.53
N VAL A 21 67.28 6.43 -10.31
CA VAL A 21 66.47 5.21 -10.44
C VAL A 21 67.09 4.10 -9.52
N HIS A 22 66.51 2.87 -9.47
CA HIS A 22 66.83 1.72 -8.57
C HIS A 22 66.28 1.86 -7.12
N GLY A 23 65.82 0.83 -6.41
CA GLY A 23 65.67 -0.63 -6.66
C GLY A 23 65.67 -1.38 -5.30
N ILE A 24 65.29 -2.65 -5.10
CA ILE A 24 64.73 -3.76 -5.93
C ILE A 24 63.88 -4.64 -4.96
N GLY A 25 62.78 -5.30 -5.38
CA GLY A 25 62.07 -6.29 -4.53
C GLY A 25 60.67 -6.72 -4.98
N THR A 26 60.60 -7.82 -5.75
CA THR A 26 59.42 -8.50 -6.33
C THR A 26 58.23 -8.84 -5.40
N MET A 27 56.99 -8.60 -5.87
CA MET A 27 55.97 -9.65 -6.10
C MET A 27 54.84 -9.17 -7.03
N GLU A 28 54.04 -10.10 -7.61
CA GLU A 28 53.05 -9.82 -8.66
C GLU A 28 51.85 -8.97 -8.17
N ASP A 29 51.24 -8.02 -8.89
CA ASP A 29 51.09 -7.69 -10.33
C ASP A 29 49.71 -8.05 -10.93
N GLN A 30 48.79 -7.08 -10.84
CA GLN A 30 47.66 -6.93 -11.76
C GLN A 30 47.30 -5.43 -11.84
N ARG A 31 47.87 -4.73 -12.83
CA ARG A 31 47.50 -3.34 -13.15
C ARG A 31 46.87 -3.20 -14.53
N SER A 32 45.77 -2.46 -14.55
CA SER A 32 45.26 -1.63 -15.64
C SER A 32 46.21 -1.44 -16.84
N LEU A 33 45.82 -1.94 -18.01
CA LEU A 33 46.47 -1.59 -19.27
C LEU A 33 45.79 -0.42 -19.98
N SER A 34 46.64 0.42 -20.57
CA SER A 34 46.31 1.67 -21.24
C SER A 34 45.39 1.51 -22.44
N ILE A 35 44.67 2.58 -22.77
CA ILE A 35 44.24 2.89 -24.13
C ILE A 35 45.47 2.79 -25.06
N HIS A 36 45.45 1.88 -26.04
CA HIS A 36 46.11 2.02 -27.35
C HIS A 36 45.92 0.76 -28.23
N SER A 37 44.76 0.65 -28.89
CA SER A 37 44.55 -0.36 -29.95
C SER A 37 43.48 0.09 -30.96
N PHE A 38 43.87 0.93 -31.92
CA PHE A 38 43.13 1.04 -33.19
C PHE A 38 43.38 -0.24 -34.00
N GLN A 39 42.65 -1.32 -33.67
CA GLN A 39 42.60 -2.51 -34.50
C GLN A 39 41.61 -2.30 -35.65
N THR A 40 42.11 -2.46 -36.87
CA THR A 40 41.38 -2.19 -38.11
C THR A 40 40.26 -3.20 -38.32
N LEU A 41 39.00 -2.81 -38.13
CA LEU A 41 37.86 -3.58 -38.61
C LEU A 41 37.89 -3.68 -40.14
N GLY A 42 37.71 -4.89 -40.67
CA GLY A 42 37.92 -5.23 -42.08
C GLY A 42 36.81 -4.75 -43.02
N LEU A 43 36.67 -3.43 -43.22
CA LEU A 43 35.73 -2.83 -44.16
C LEU A 43 36.18 -3.02 -45.63
N HIS A 44 35.89 -4.20 -46.18
CA HIS A 44 36.24 -4.57 -47.55
C HIS A 44 35.26 -3.99 -48.60
N ASN A 45 35.25 -2.66 -48.79
CA ASN A 45 34.97 -2.07 -50.10
C ASN A 45 35.39 -0.58 -50.23
N SER A 46 36.01 -0.24 -51.36
CA SER A 46 36.83 0.97 -51.53
C SER A 46 36.09 2.15 -52.19
N LYS A 47 35.22 2.85 -51.44
CA LYS A 47 34.50 4.06 -51.94
C LYS A 47 34.41 5.28 -51.00
N ALA A 48 35.04 5.27 -49.83
CA ALA A 48 35.02 6.41 -48.90
C ALA A 48 36.34 7.21 -48.92
N LYS A 49 36.23 8.54 -48.80
CA LYS A 49 37.36 9.44 -48.50
C LYS A 49 36.95 10.28 -47.29
N SER A 50 37.43 9.92 -46.11
CA SER A 50 37.00 10.53 -44.84
C SER A 50 37.49 11.98 -44.72
N ILE A 51 36.55 12.90 -44.49
CA ILE A 51 36.81 14.28 -44.08
C ILE A 51 36.17 14.45 -42.71
N ILE A 52 36.99 14.43 -41.66
CA ILE A 52 36.53 14.50 -40.27
C ILE A 52 36.50 15.97 -39.83
N THR A 53 35.32 16.50 -39.50
CA THR A 53 35.14 17.89 -39.06
C THR A 53 34.58 17.96 -37.64
N ASN A 54 35.34 18.63 -36.75
CA ASN A 54 35.03 18.97 -35.36
C ASN A 54 34.75 17.81 -34.37
N LYS A 55 35.18 17.98 -33.11
CA LYS A 55 35.12 16.95 -32.05
C LYS A 55 33.73 16.75 -31.40
N VAL A 56 32.69 17.42 -31.91
CA VAL A 56 31.37 17.48 -31.26
C VAL A 56 30.33 16.61 -31.97
N ALA A 57 30.46 16.42 -33.28
CA ALA A 57 29.59 15.56 -34.09
C ALA A 57 30.34 15.15 -35.37
N PRO A 58 31.01 13.99 -35.39
CA PRO A 58 31.71 13.53 -36.60
C PRO A 58 30.69 13.10 -37.67
N VAL A 59 30.89 13.60 -38.89
CA VAL A 59 30.04 13.32 -40.06
C VAL A 59 30.85 12.61 -41.15
N VAL A 60 30.24 11.63 -41.82
CA VAL A 60 30.81 10.94 -42.99
C VAL A 60 30.01 11.30 -44.23
N ILE A 61 30.69 11.77 -45.28
CA ILE A 61 30.06 12.17 -46.55
C ILE A 61 30.48 11.19 -47.65
N THR A 62 29.55 10.75 -48.49
CA THR A 62 29.82 9.81 -49.59
C THR A 62 30.52 10.48 -50.77
N TYR A 63 31.17 9.69 -51.63
CA TYR A 63 32.03 10.16 -52.73
C TYR A 63 31.33 11.11 -53.74
N ASN A 64 30.00 11.09 -53.81
CA ASN A 64 29.19 11.94 -54.69
C ASN A 64 28.75 13.28 -54.04
N CYS A 65 29.07 13.49 -52.76
CA CYS A 65 28.62 14.61 -51.92
C CYS A 65 27.08 14.77 -51.85
N ARG A 66 26.32 13.67 -51.86
CA ARG A 66 24.85 13.67 -51.77
C ARG A 66 24.29 13.07 -50.48
N GLU A 67 25.05 12.23 -49.79
CA GLU A 67 24.64 11.61 -48.54
C GLU A 67 25.62 12.02 -47.43
N GLU A 68 25.08 12.49 -46.30
CA GLU A 68 25.82 12.71 -45.07
C GLU A 68 25.29 11.78 -43.96
N PHE A 69 26.19 11.21 -43.18
CA PHE A 69 25.88 10.35 -42.03
C PHE A 69 26.49 10.97 -40.78
N GLN A 70 25.66 11.46 -39.88
CA GLN A 70 26.09 11.90 -38.55
C GLN A 70 26.27 10.66 -37.66
N ILE A 71 27.49 10.44 -37.17
CA ILE A 71 27.79 9.27 -36.32
C ILE A 71 27.25 9.54 -34.91
N HIS A 72 26.11 8.92 -34.60
CA HIS A 72 25.50 8.89 -33.27
C HIS A 72 25.87 7.60 -32.51
N ASP A 73 27.17 7.29 -32.48
CA ASP A 73 27.72 6.12 -31.77
C ASP A 73 27.70 6.33 -30.25
N GLU A 74 26.52 6.24 -29.65
CA GLU A 74 26.41 5.52 -28.39
C GLU A 74 26.71 4.05 -28.67
N LEU A 75 28.01 3.73 -28.79
CA LEU A 75 28.51 2.36 -28.80
C LEU A 75 28.18 1.72 -27.44
N LEU A 76 26.98 1.14 -27.38
CA LEU A 76 26.51 0.31 -26.27
C LEU A 76 27.62 -0.68 -25.92
N LYS A 77 28.12 -0.61 -24.70
CA LYS A 77 29.02 -1.64 -24.16
C LYS A 77 28.24 -2.96 -24.25
N ALA A 78 28.75 -3.88 -25.06
CA ALA A 78 28.09 -5.11 -25.49
C ALA A 78 27.97 -6.14 -24.34
N ASN A 79 27.27 -5.76 -23.28
CA ASN A 79 26.91 -6.59 -22.14
C ASN A 79 25.56 -7.28 -22.40
N TYR A 80 25.34 -7.78 -23.63
CA TYR A 80 24.21 -8.64 -23.91
C TYR A 80 24.38 -9.97 -23.16
N THR A 81 23.28 -10.53 -22.68
CA THR A 81 23.28 -11.83 -22.01
C THR A 81 22.68 -12.88 -22.94
N VAL A 82 23.31 -14.03 -23.02
CA VAL A 82 22.76 -15.21 -23.70
C VAL A 82 22.32 -16.26 -22.67
N GLY A 83 21.42 -17.16 -23.07
CA GLY A 83 20.98 -18.25 -22.21
C GLY A 83 20.16 -19.31 -22.94
N ARG A 84 19.86 -20.39 -22.22
CA ARG A 84 19.05 -21.53 -22.66
C ARG A 84 18.18 -22.04 -21.52
N ILE A 85 16.98 -22.51 -21.85
CA ILE A 85 16.05 -23.08 -20.85
C ILE A 85 16.49 -24.49 -20.44
N SER A 86 16.90 -25.33 -21.39
CA SER A 86 17.40 -26.69 -21.16
C SER A 86 18.83 -26.88 -21.68
N GLU A 87 19.55 -27.89 -21.16
CA GLU A 87 20.91 -28.21 -21.60
C GLU A 87 20.99 -28.69 -23.06
N ALA A 88 19.88 -29.18 -23.62
CA ALA A 88 19.79 -29.63 -25.01
C ALA A 88 19.40 -28.51 -25.99
N ALA A 89 18.98 -27.33 -25.49
CA ALA A 89 18.58 -26.22 -26.33
C ALA A 89 19.77 -25.31 -26.72
N PRO A 90 19.79 -24.73 -27.94
CA PRO A 90 20.74 -23.70 -28.32
C PRO A 90 20.67 -22.47 -27.39
N GLU A 91 21.84 -21.94 -27.08
CA GLU A 91 22.00 -20.69 -26.34
C GLU A 91 21.77 -19.48 -27.25
N HIS A 92 21.00 -18.51 -26.78
CA HIS A 92 20.55 -17.35 -27.58
C HIS A 92 20.36 -16.11 -26.71
N TYR A 93 20.31 -14.93 -27.33
CA TYR A 93 20.20 -13.65 -26.64
C TYR A 93 18.91 -13.50 -25.82
N LEU A 94 19.02 -12.91 -24.63
CA LEU A 94 17.92 -12.66 -23.71
C LEU A 94 17.52 -11.18 -23.70
N VAL A 95 16.24 -10.88 -23.88
CA VAL A 95 15.74 -9.50 -23.79
C VAL A 95 15.85 -8.99 -22.34
N GLN A 96 16.17 -7.70 -22.19
CA GLN A 96 16.54 -7.07 -20.93
C GLN A 96 17.68 -7.79 -20.17
N GLY A 97 18.47 -8.61 -20.88
CA GLY A 97 19.56 -9.44 -20.33
C GLY A 97 19.12 -10.62 -19.46
N LYS A 98 17.82 -10.95 -19.40
CA LYS A 98 17.29 -11.94 -18.42
C LYS A 98 16.03 -12.70 -18.83
N TYR A 99 15.32 -12.31 -19.90
CA TYR A 99 14.03 -12.90 -20.25
C TYR A 99 14.02 -13.63 -21.60
N PHE A 100 13.26 -14.72 -21.66
CA PHE A 100 12.92 -15.46 -22.87
C PHE A 100 11.59 -14.94 -23.45
N MET A 101 11.43 -14.94 -24.77
CA MET A 101 10.16 -14.58 -25.42
C MET A 101 9.28 -15.82 -25.59
N VAL A 102 8.11 -15.84 -24.95
CA VAL A 102 7.20 -16.99 -24.89
C VAL A 102 5.83 -16.63 -25.48
N ARG A 103 5.26 -17.53 -26.28
CA ARG A 103 3.97 -17.35 -26.97
C ARG A 103 2.82 -17.24 -25.96
N ASP A 104 1.99 -16.20 -26.08
CA ASP A 104 0.96 -15.91 -25.08
C ASP A 104 -0.13 -16.96 -24.96
N VAL A 105 -0.48 -17.60 -26.09
CA VAL A 105 -1.64 -18.50 -26.22
C VAL A 105 -1.23 -19.79 -26.92
N HIS A 106 -1.01 -20.84 -26.13
CA HIS A 106 -1.05 -22.23 -26.60
C HIS A 106 -2.50 -22.76 -26.57
N GLY A 107 -2.84 -23.72 -27.44
CA GLY A 107 -4.22 -24.12 -27.74
C GLY A 107 -5.12 -24.57 -26.57
N LYS A 108 -4.55 -24.95 -25.43
CA LYS A 108 -5.31 -25.30 -24.20
C LYS A 108 -6.05 -24.11 -23.56
N LEU A 109 -5.73 -22.86 -23.92
CA LEU A 109 -6.22 -21.67 -23.20
C LEU A 109 -7.55 -21.11 -23.74
N ASP A 110 -8.00 -21.50 -24.93
CA ASP A 110 -9.28 -21.09 -25.51
C ASP A 110 -10.41 -22.06 -25.12
N VAL A 111 -10.84 -21.98 -23.86
CA VAL A 111 -11.89 -22.84 -23.29
C VAL A 111 -13.20 -22.74 -24.08
N LEU A 112 -13.54 -21.55 -24.59
CA LEU A 112 -14.75 -21.34 -25.40
C LEU A 112 -14.59 -21.75 -26.88
N ASN A 113 -13.39 -22.14 -27.32
CA ASN A 113 -13.07 -22.53 -28.71
C ASN A 113 -13.49 -21.45 -29.75
N THR A 114 -13.21 -20.19 -29.41
CA THR A 114 -13.67 -19.00 -30.16
C THR A 114 -12.63 -18.43 -31.13
N THR A 115 -11.36 -18.84 -31.05
CA THR A 115 -10.29 -18.39 -31.94
C THR A 115 -10.63 -18.68 -33.41
N GLY A 116 -11.14 -19.88 -33.71
CA GLY A 116 -11.49 -20.28 -35.08
C GLY A 116 -12.77 -19.63 -35.64
N SER A 117 -13.69 -19.16 -34.79
CA SER A 117 -15.00 -18.61 -35.20
C SER A 117 -15.07 -17.08 -35.12
N CYS A 118 -14.29 -16.48 -34.22
CA CYS A 118 -14.31 -15.06 -33.90
C CYS A 118 -12.93 -14.39 -34.06
N GLY A 119 -11.85 -15.15 -34.28
CA GLY A 119 -10.48 -14.64 -34.41
C GLY A 119 -9.75 -14.39 -33.09
N ALA A 120 -10.41 -14.54 -31.93
CA ALA A 120 -9.81 -14.33 -30.62
C ALA A 120 -10.24 -15.41 -29.61
N PRO A 121 -9.35 -15.85 -28.72
CA PRO A 121 -9.67 -16.87 -27.72
C PRO A 121 -10.59 -16.32 -26.63
N ASN A 122 -11.42 -17.19 -26.03
CA ASN A 122 -12.44 -16.88 -25.03
C ASN A 122 -13.32 -15.63 -25.32
N PHE A 123 -13.56 -15.30 -26.60
CA PHE A 123 -14.37 -14.14 -27.00
C PHE A 123 -15.84 -14.31 -26.58
N ARG A 124 -16.37 -13.35 -25.82
CA ARG A 124 -17.74 -13.37 -25.31
C ARG A 124 -18.30 -11.97 -25.04
N GLN A 125 -19.61 -11.88 -24.84
CA GLN A 125 -20.34 -10.66 -24.48
C GLN A 125 -20.94 -10.76 -23.07
N ALA A 126 -20.99 -9.64 -22.35
CA ALA A 126 -21.70 -9.56 -21.08
C ALA A 126 -23.22 -9.75 -21.25
N LYS A 127 -23.83 -10.56 -20.38
CA LYS A 127 -25.28 -10.85 -20.36
C LYS A 127 -26.07 -9.59 -19.98
N GLY A 128 -27.39 -9.58 -20.21
CA GLY A 128 -28.20 -8.35 -20.03
C GLY A 128 -28.06 -7.34 -21.17
N GLY A 129 -27.57 -7.79 -22.33
CA GLY A 129 -27.49 -7.00 -23.56
C GLY A 129 -26.54 -5.80 -23.49
N TYR A 130 -25.56 -5.80 -22.58
CA TYR A 130 -24.54 -4.76 -22.53
C TYR A 130 -23.58 -4.90 -23.73
N ALA A 131 -23.17 -3.79 -24.34
CA ALA A 131 -22.18 -3.78 -25.41
C ALA A 131 -20.74 -3.92 -24.86
N VAL A 132 -20.54 -4.89 -23.97
CA VAL A 132 -19.28 -5.14 -23.25
C VAL A 132 -18.78 -6.52 -23.62
N PHE A 133 -17.55 -6.62 -24.07
CA PHE A 133 -16.96 -7.82 -24.64
C PHE A 133 -15.60 -8.12 -24.02
N GLY A 134 -15.27 -9.40 -23.87
CA GLY A 134 -13.99 -9.85 -23.33
C GLY A 134 -13.37 -10.95 -24.19
N MET A 135 -12.06 -10.93 -24.33
CA MET A 135 -11.26 -11.95 -25.04
C MET A 135 -9.89 -12.16 -24.40
N GLY A 136 -9.23 -13.26 -24.72
CA GLY A 136 -7.79 -13.41 -24.57
C GLY A 136 -7.03 -12.86 -25.79
N GLN A 137 -5.70 -12.88 -25.71
CA GLN A 137 -4.80 -12.27 -26.69
C GLN A 137 -4.99 -12.91 -28.09
N PRO A 138 -5.43 -12.15 -29.11
CA PRO A 138 -5.49 -12.61 -30.50
C PRO A 138 -4.14 -12.44 -31.23
N SER A 139 -4.03 -13.02 -32.42
CA SER A 139 -3.06 -12.57 -33.44
C SER A 139 -3.57 -11.32 -34.18
N LEU A 140 -2.73 -10.69 -35.01
CA LEU A 140 -3.15 -9.53 -35.81
C LEU A 140 -4.29 -9.87 -36.78
N ASN A 141 -4.21 -10.98 -37.52
CA ASN A 141 -5.31 -11.39 -38.40
C ASN A 141 -6.54 -11.84 -37.61
N GLY A 142 -6.36 -12.49 -36.47
CA GLY A 142 -7.44 -12.80 -35.53
C GLY A 142 -8.20 -11.56 -35.06
N PHE A 143 -7.48 -10.51 -34.66
CA PHE A 143 -8.07 -9.23 -34.24
C PHE A 143 -8.81 -8.52 -35.38
N ARG A 144 -8.28 -8.57 -36.61
CA ARG A 144 -8.96 -8.04 -37.81
C ARG A 144 -10.29 -8.73 -38.07
N LEU A 145 -10.34 -10.07 -37.97
CA LEU A 145 -11.58 -10.85 -38.11
C LEU A 145 -12.61 -10.49 -37.03
N LEU A 146 -12.16 -10.24 -35.79
CA LEU A 146 -13.03 -9.83 -34.70
C LEU A 146 -13.65 -8.44 -34.92
N LEU A 147 -12.86 -7.45 -35.36
CA LEU A 147 -13.40 -6.12 -35.66
C LEU A 147 -14.45 -6.19 -36.79
N GLN A 148 -14.19 -6.98 -37.83
CA GLN A 148 -15.17 -7.24 -38.90
C GLN A 148 -16.44 -7.95 -38.40
N LYS A 149 -16.34 -8.83 -37.40
CA LYS A 149 -17.49 -9.46 -36.74
C LYS A 149 -18.34 -8.43 -35.99
N LEU A 150 -17.74 -7.60 -35.15
CA LEU A 150 -18.45 -6.54 -34.41
C LEU A 150 -19.15 -5.54 -35.35
N GLN A 151 -18.52 -5.17 -36.47
CA GLN A 151 -19.15 -4.32 -37.48
C GLN A 151 -20.36 -4.98 -38.15
N ARG A 152 -20.29 -6.27 -38.50
CA ARG A 152 -21.42 -7.04 -39.05
C ARG A 152 -22.55 -7.22 -38.04
N GLU A 153 -22.24 -7.22 -36.76
CA GLU A 153 -23.19 -7.27 -35.64
C GLU A 153 -23.77 -5.87 -35.28
N GLY A 154 -23.39 -4.83 -36.05
CA GLY A 154 -24.01 -3.50 -35.99
C GLY A 154 -23.30 -2.49 -35.08
N HIS A 155 -22.18 -2.87 -34.47
CA HIS A 155 -21.41 -1.96 -33.60
C HIS A 155 -20.65 -0.93 -34.45
N LYS A 156 -21.15 0.31 -34.44
CA LYS A 156 -20.62 1.44 -35.23
C LYS A 156 -19.45 2.17 -34.58
N GLU A 157 -19.31 2.05 -33.26
CA GLU A 157 -18.26 2.68 -32.46
C GLU A 157 -17.71 1.62 -31.50
N CYS A 158 -16.39 1.49 -31.43
CA CYS A 158 -15.71 0.40 -30.73
C CYS A 158 -14.50 0.96 -29.98
N VAL A 159 -14.46 0.79 -28.66
CA VAL A 159 -13.34 1.19 -27.80
C VAL A 159 -12.66 -0.08 -27.29
N PHE A 160 -11.41 -0.30 -27.72
CA PHE A 160 -10.61 -1.45 -27.32
C PHE A 160 -9.63 -1.10 -26.20
N PHE A 161 -9.62 -1.93 -25.16
CA PHE A 161 -8.74 -1.83 -24.01
C PHE A 161 -7.83 -3.05 -23.92
N CYS A 162 -6.52 -2.85 -24.10
CA CYS A 162 -5.53 -3.83 -23.68
C CYS A 162 -5.31 -3.68 -22.17
N VAL A 163 -5.75 -4.65 -21.38
CA VAL A 163 -5.72 -4.60 -19.91
C VAL A 163 -4.53 -5.35 -19.29
N ARG A 164 -3.37 -5.29 -19.96
CA ARG A 164 -2.14 -6.01 -19.59
C ARG A 164 -1.08 -5.07 -19.00
N GLU A 165 -0.51 -5.45 -17.85
CA GLU A 165 0.64 -4.76 -17.23
C GLU A 165 1.96 -5.12 -17.92
N GLU A 166 2.05 -6.32 -18.48
CA GLU A 166 3.24 -6.90 -19.09
C GLU A 166 3.44 -6.46 -20.56
N PRO A 167 4.69 -6.25 -21.02
CA PRO A 167 4.98 -5.86 -22.40
C PRO A 167 4.69 -7.00 -23.38
N VAL A 168 3.95 -6.73 -24.45
CA VAL A 168 3.58 -7.70 -25.49
C VAL A 168 4.12 -7.27 -26.84
N LEU A 169 4.81 -8.19 -27.52
CA LEU A 169 5.35 -7.99 -28.85
C LEU A 169 4.80 -9.04 -29.81
N PHE A 170 4.55 -8.64 -31.04
CA PHE A 170 4.01 -9.50 -32.08
C PHE A 170 5.08 -9.75 -33.13
N LEU A 171 5.55 -10.99 -33.25
CA LEU A 171 6.54 -11.38 -34.25
C LEU A 171 5.85 -11.97 -35.49
N ARG A 172 6.40 -11.71 -36.68
CA ARG A 172 5.88 -12.26 -37.94
C ARG A 172 6.14 -13.77 -38.02
N VAL A 173 5.08 -14.57 -38.05
CA VAL A 173 5.14 -16.04 -38.15
C VAL A 173 4.11 -16.51 -39.18
N GLU A 174 4.55 -17.29 -40.16
CA GLU A 174 3.70 -17.93 -41.20
C GLU A 174 2.76 -16.98 -41.98
N GLY A 175 3.03 -15.67 -41.98
CA GLY A 175 2.24 -14.64 -42.67
C GLY A 175 1.25 -13.87 -41.78
N ASP A 176 1.16 -14.22 -40.49
CA ASP A 176 0.46 -13.43 -39.47
C ASP A 176 1.48 -12.81 -38.49
N PHE A 177 0.99 -11.98 -37.56
CA PHE A 177 1.76 -11.45 -36.44
C PHE A 177 1.21 -12.06 -35.14
N VAL A 178 2.03 -12.88 -34.48
CA VAL A 178 1.68 -13.72 -33.33
C VAL A 178 2.25 -13.10 -32.05
N ALA A 179 1.45 -13.06 -30.98
CA ALA A 179 1.82 -12.42 -29.72
C ALA A 179 2.73 -13.29 -28.83
N TYR A 180 3.83 -12.68 -28.37
CA TYR A 180 4.80 -13.21 -27.42
C TYR A 180 4.99 -12.21 -26.27
N THR A 181 5.27 -12.70 -25.07
CA THR A 181 5.64 -11.89 -23.90
C THR A 181 6.91 -12.40 -23.22
N PRO A 182 7.69 -11.52 -22.57
CA PRO A 182 8.89 -11.94 -21.83
C PRO A 182 8.56 -12.83 -20.61
N ARG A 183 9.46 -13.76 -20.29
CA ARG A 183 9.39 -14.68 -19.15
C ARG A 183 10.73 -14.87 -18.46
N GLY A 184 10.73 -15.01 -17.14
CA GLY A 184 11.90 -15.44 -16.37
C GLY A 184 12.17 -16.93 -16.53
N LYS A 185 13.45 -17.35 -16.47
CA LYS A 185 13.86 -18.75 -16.65
C LYS A 185 13.12 -19.72 -15.71
N ASP A 186 12.93 -19.30 -14.46
CA ASP A 186 12.37 -20.16 -13.39
C ASP A 186 10.84 -20.04 -13.28
N SER A 187 10.23 -19.08 -13.98
CA SER A 187 8.79 -18.73 -13.96
C SER A 187 8.21 -18.60 -15.38
N LEU A 188 8.44 -19.60 -16.25
CA LEU A 188 8.01 -19.57 -17.65
C LEU A 188 6.49 -19.46 -17.84
N HIS A 189 5.71 -19.93 -16.87
CA HIS A 189 4.25 -19.91 -16.90
C HIS A 189 3.63 -18.58 -16.41
N GLU A 190 4.42 -17.69 -15.79
CA GLU A 190 3.94 -16.49 -15.08
C GLU A 190 4.35 -15.22 -15.84
N ASN A 191 3.49 -14.19 -15.86
CA ASN A 191 3.84 -12.96 -16.58
C ASN A 191 4.82 -12.11 -15.76
N LEU A 192 5.38 -11.06 -16.37
CA LEU A 192 6.05 -10.03 -15.58
C LEU A 192 5.01 -9.22 -14.79
N HIS A 193 5.25 -9.03 -13.50
CA HIS A 193 4.33 -8.38 -12.57
C HIS A 193 5.00 -7.20 -11.84
N GLY A 194 4.19 -6.23 -11.42
CA GLY A 194 4.67 -5.10 -10.59
C GLY A 194 5.48 -4.06 -11.35
N LEU A 195 5.37 -4.02 -12.68
CA LEU A 195 6.12 -3.13 -13.57
C LEU A 195 5.78 -1.63 -13.38
N HIS A 196 4.79 -1.29 -12.56
CA HIS A 196 4.33 0.08 -12.26
C HIS A 196 5.41 1.05 -11.74
N ARG A 197 6.56 0.54 -11.27
CA ARG A 197 7.71 1.34 -10.81
C ARG A 197 8.72 1.70 -11.91
N GLY A 198 8.54 1.20 -13.13
CA GLY A 198 9.46 1.38 -14.25
C GLY A 198 9.04 2.47 -15.25
N PRO A 199 9.73 2.56 -16.41
CA PRO A 199 9.20 3.26 -17.57
C PRO A 199 7.86 2.64 -18.01
N ARG A 200 7.09 3.35 -18.86
CA ARG A 200 5.77 2.85 -19.30
C ARG A 200 5.95 1.55 -20.07
N VAL A 201 4.94 0.67 -20.00
CA VAL A 201 5.03 -0.65 -20.66
C VAL A 201 5.19 -0.53 -22.17
N GLU A 202 4.67 0.53 -22.78
CA GLU A 202 4.85 0.86 -24.20
C GLU A 202 6.31 1.25 -24.53
N ASP A 203 7.01 1.97 -23.63
CA ASP A 203 8.42 2.32 -23.79
C ASP A 203 9.32 1.06 -23.64
N LEU A 204 8.91 0.14 -22.77
CA LEU A 204 9.55 -1.17 -22.61
C LEU A 204 9.31 -2.09 -23.83
N GLU A 205 8.10 -2.07 -24.42
CA GLU A 205 7.81 -2.78 -25.68
C GLU A 205 8.69 -2.27 -26.84
N LEU A 206 8.90 -0.96 -26.95
CA LEU A 206 9.81 -0.38 -27.96
C LEU A 206 11.27 -0.76 -27.71
N THR A 207 11.69 -0.78 -26.44
CA THR A 207 13.06 -1.19 -26.05
C THR A 207 13.31 -2.65 -26.40
N ILE A 208 12.38 -3.55 -26.05
CA ILE A 208 12.46 -4.99 -26.35
C ILE A 208 12.36 -5.24 -27.86
N ARG A 209 11.61 -4.44 -28.63
CA ARG A 209 11.60 -4.53 -30.10
C ARG A 209 13.00 -4.30 -30.66
N LYS A 210 13.68 -3.24 -30.20
CA LYS A 210 15.03 -2.92 -30.65
C LYS A 210 16.01 -4.04 -30.26
N GLU A 211 15.95 -4.53 -29.02
CA GLU A 211 16.76 -5.68 -28.58
C GLU A 211 16.58 -6.90 -29.50
N ILE A 212 15.33 -7.29 -29.81
CA ILE A 212 15.04 -8.43 -30.71
C ILE A 212 15.60 -8.19 -32.12
N HIS A 213 15.51 -6.97 -32.65
CA HIS A 213 16.07 -6.62 -33.96
C HIS A 213 17.60 -6.69 -33.95
N ASP A 214 18.26 -6.00 -33.00
CA ASP A 214 19.72 -5.97 -32.87
C ASP A 214 20.29 -7.39 -32.67
N PHE A 215 19.65 -8.20 -31.81
CA PHE A 215 20.02 -9.60 -31.58
C PHE A 215 19.79 -10.50 -32.80
N ALA A 216 18.77 -10.23 -33.63
CA ALA A 216 18.58 -10.92 -34.90
C ALA A 216 19.69 -10.58 -35.92
N GLN A 217 20.13 -9.33 -36.01
CA GLN A 217 21.27 -8.95 -36.89
C GLN A 217 22.57 -9.65 -36.46
N LEU A 218 22.78 -9.85 -35.16
CA LEU A 218 23.89 -10.63 -34.60
C LEU A 218 23.76 -12.15 -34.84
N SER A 219 22.64 -12.62 -35.39
CA SER A 219 22.24 -14.03 -35.49
C SER A 219 21.73 -14.40 -36.90
N GLU A 220 22.36 -13.88 -37.95
CA GLU A 220 22.01 -14.12 -39.37
C GLU A 220 20.55 -13.78 -39.76
N GLY A 221 19.91 -12.86 -39.03
CA GLY A 221 18.51 -12.45 -39.22
C GLY A 221 17.49 -13.37 -38.54
N VAL A 222 17.89 -14.10 -37.49
CA VAL A 222 17.05 -15.03 -36.73
C VAL A 222 17.00 -14.65 -35.25
N TYR A 223 15.82 -14.67 -34.66
CA TYR A 223 15.62 -14.58 -33.21
C TYR A 223 14.92 -15.84 -32.69
N TYR A 224 15.19 -16.24 -31.45
CA TYR A 224 14.67 -17.47 -30.85
C TYR A 224 13.52 -17.20 -29.86
N VAL A 225 12.41 -17.93 -30.03
CA VAL A 225 11.20 -17.83 -29.20
C VAL A 225 10.72 -19.21 -28.76
N TYR A 226 9.81 -19.26 -27.78
CA TYR A 226 9.24 -20.51 -27.27
C TYR A 226 7.73 -20.58 -27.50
N ASP A 227 7.23 -21.63 -28.17
CA ASP A 227 5.80 -21.83 -28.44
C ASP A 227 5.13 -22.79 -27.43
N ASP A 228 5.78 -23.89 -27.04
CA ASP A 228 5.29 -24.86 -26.03
C ASP A 228 6.27 -25.05 -24.85
N ILE A 229 6.05 -24.29 -23.78
CA ILE A 229 6.82 -24.39 -22.52
C ILE A 229 6.57 -25.68 -21.73
N GLU A 230 5.54 -26.46 -22.06
CA GLU A 230 5.26 -27.75 -21.42
C GLU A 230 6.04 -28.90 -22.09
N ARG A 231 6.51 -28.69 -23.33
CA ARG A 231 7.11 -29.72 -24.19
C ARG A 231 8.28 -29.17 -25.01
N LEU A 232 9.37 -28.86 -24.33
CA LEU A 232 10.64 -28.34 -24.89
C LEU A 232 11.41 -29.32 -25.82
N ARG A 233 10.74 -30.21 -26.56
CA ARG A 233 11.38 -31.19 -27.47
C ARG A 233 11.83 -30.55 -28.78
N ASP A 234 11.09 -29.56 -29.25
CA ASP A 234 11.25 -28.91 -30.56
C ASP A 234 11.38 -27.37 -30.38
N GLU A 235 12.07 -26.96 -29.31
CA GLU A 235 12.14 -25.57 -28.81
C GLU A 235 13.57 -25.18 -28.40
N PRO A 236 13.99 -23.91 -28.53
CA PRO A 236 13.24 -22.78 -29.08
C PRO A 236 13.11 -22.82 -30.60
N ARG A 237 12.08 -22.14 -31.10
CA ARG A 237 11.82 -21.93 -32.52
C ARG A 237 12.57 -20.72 -33.04
N ALA A 238 13.18 -20.89 -34.21
CA ALA A 238 13.80 -19.82 -34.98
C ALA A 238 12.75 -19.01 -35.75
N VAL A 239 12.64 -17.71 -35.46
CA VAL A 239 11.79 -16.75 -36.16
C VAL A 239 12.69 -15.78 -36.92
N ARG A 240 12.37 -15.53 -38.21
CA ARG A 240 13.18 -14.64 -39.05
C ARG A 240 12.76 -13.18 -38.86
N VAL A 241 13.73 -12.31 -38.56
CA VAL A 241 13.56 -10.87 -38.37
C VAL A 241 14.60 -10.15 -39.24
N GLN A 242 14.15 -9.46 -40.28
CA GLN A 242 14.99 -8.74 -41.23
C GLN A 242 14.98 -7.23 -40.95
N GLY A 243 13.83 -6.68 -40.58
CA GLY A 243 13.60 -5.27 -40.24
C GLY A 243 12.84 -5.10 -38.92
N GLU A 244 12.66 -3.87 -38.44
CA GLU A 244 11.80 -3.61 -37.28
C GLU A 244 10.31 -3.91 -37.58
N GLU A 245 9.91 -3.85 -38.86
CA GLU A 245 8.53 -4.14 -39.31
C GLU A 245 8.10 -5.61 -39.14
N ASP A 246 9.04 -6.52 -38.86
CA ASP A 246 8.79 -7.92 -38.50
C ASP A 246 8.38 -8.11 -37.03
N VAL A 247 8.51 -7.07 -36.19
CA VAL A 247 8.22 -7.10 -34.74
C VAL A 247 7.37 -5.89 -34.33
N GLN A 248 6.07 -6.07 -34.15
CA GLN A 248 5.13 -4.98 -33.83
C GLN A 248 4.80 -4.91 -32.34
N VAL A 249 4.73 -3.69 -31.78
CA VAL A 249 4.31 -3.45 -30.38
C VAL A 249 2.79 -3.37 -30.24
N THR A 250 2.24 -3.38 -29.02
CA THR A 250 0.77 -3.34 -28.82
C THR A 250 0.12 -2.11 -29.43
N GLU A 251 0.72 -0.94 -29.28
CA GLU A 251 0.18 0.30 -29.86
C GLU A 251 0.13 0.22 -31.40
N GLU A 252 1.12 -0.39 -32.03
CA GLU A 252 1.11 -0.58 -33.47
C GLU A 252 -0.01 -1.50 -33.94
N VAL A 253 -0.15 -2.68 -33.33
CA VAL A 253 -1.20 -3.65 -33.71
C VAL A 253 -2.59 -3.09 -33.43
N TYR A 254 -2.78 -2.45 -32.28
CA TYR A 254 -4.10 -2.09 -31.78
C TYR A 254 -4.52 -0.65 -32.08
N ARG A 255 -3.62 0.30 -32.36
CA ARG A 255 -4.00 1.68 -32.74
C ARG A 255 -4.20 1.85 -34.24
N ARG A 256 -3.46 1.13 -35.09
CA ARG A 256 -3.55 1.20 -36.57
C ARG A 256 -4.97 1.06 -37.16
N PRO A 257 -5.93 0.28 -36.59
CA PRO A 257 -7.30 0.22 -37.12
C PRO A 257 -8.03 1.56 -37.19
N VAL A 258 -7.62 2.60 -36.44
CA VAL A 258 -8.22 3.93 -36.49
C VAL A 258 -8.18 4.58 -37.88
N PHE A 259 -7.19 4.22 -38.73
CA PHE A 259 -7.08 4.70 -40.11
C PHE A 259 -8.16 4.11 -41.05
N LEU A 260 -8.75 2.96 -40.68
CA LEU A 260 -9.82 2.30 -41.42
C LEU A 260 -11.20 2.50 -40.76
N LEU A 261 -11.20 2.76 -39.45
CA LEU A 261 -12.38 2.86 -38.60
C LEU A 261 -12.33 4.18 -37.79
N PRO A 262 -12.83 5.31 -38.32
CA PRO A 262 -12.74 6.62 -37.65
C PRO A 262 -13.40 6.69 -36.27
N THR A 263 -14.32 5.77 -35.98
CA THR A 263 -15.05 5.58 -34.71
C THR A 263 -14.43 4.49 -33.81
N TYR A 264 -13.28 3.94 -34.18
CA TYR A 264 -12.53 3.00 -33.33
C TYR A 264 -11.54 3.75 -32.42
N ARG A 265 -11.39 3.31 -31.17
CA ARG A 265 -10.42 3.84 -30.21
C ARG A 265 -9.63 2.69 -29.57
N TYR A 266 -8.39 2.98 -29.19
CA TYR A 266 -7.51 2.07 -28.46
C TYR A 266 -6.95 2.77 -27.23
N HIS A 267 -6.97 2.07 -26.09
CA HIS A 267 -6.33 2.50 -24.85
C HIS A 267 -5.57 1.33 -24.21
N ARG A 268 -4.39 1.63 -23.65
CA ARG A 268 -3.68 0.73 -22.74
C ARG A 268 -4.11 1.05 -21.31
N LEU A 269 -4.46 0.01 -20.54
CA LEU A 269 -4.86 0.15 -19.13
C LEU A 269 -4.20 -0.97 -18.33
N PRO A 270 -2.97 -0.78 -17.82
CA PRO A 270 -2.15 -1.86 -17.26
C PRO A 270 -2.69 -2.36 -15.90
N LEU A 271 -3.76 -3.17 -15.92
CA LEU A 271 -4.33 -3.76 -14.72
C LEU A 271 -3.39 -4.87 -14.18
N PRO A 272 -3.18 -4.93 -12.84
CA PRO A 272 -2.31 -5.92 -12.23
C PRO A 272 -2.96 -7.31 -12.32
N ALA A 273 -2.14 -8.34 -12.57
CA ALA A 273 -2.61 -9.71 -12.72
C ALA A 273 -3.19 -10.29 -11.42
N ASP A 274 -2.70 -9.81 -10.27
CA ASP A 274 -3.17 -10.15 -8.92
C ASP A 274 -3.50 -8.89 -8.10
N GLY A 275 -4.34 -9.03 -7.06
CA GLY A 275 -4.84 -7.91 -6.26
C GLY A 275 -5.79 -6.95 -6.98
N ALA A 276 -6.28 -5.94 -6.27
CA ALA A 276 -7.15 -4.90 -6.84
C ALA A 276 -6.35 -3.81 -7.60
N PRO A 277 -6.88 -3.23 -8.69
CA PRO A 277 -6.24 -2.13 -9.40
C PRO A 277 -5.96 -0.95 -8.47
N LEU A 278 -4.89 -0.21 -8.74
CA LEU A 278 -4.61 1.07 -8.08
C LEU A 278 -5.64 2.12 -8.49
N GLU A 279 -5.87 3.09 -7.61
CA GLU A 279 -6.78 4.21 -7.82
C GLU A 279 -6.45 5.00 -9.10
N GLU A 280 -5.16 5.04 -9.47
CA GLU A 280 -4.65 5.66 -10.69
C GLU A 280 -5.05 4.90 -11.98
N HIS A 281 -5.32 3.59 -11.90
CA HIS A 281 -5.91 2.81 -13.00
C HIS A 281 -7.39 3.14 -13.18
N PHE A 282 -8.13 3.38 -12.08
CA PHE A 282 -9.50 3.89 -12.17
C PHE A 282 -9.53 5.30 -12.76
N ASP A 283 -8.62 6.20 -12.34
CA ASP A 283 -8.46 7.53 -12.94
C ASP A 283 -8.15 7.47 -14.44
N ALA A 284 -7.28 6.54 -14.86
CA ALA A 284 -7.00 6.32 -16.28
C ALA A 284 -8.22 5.81 -17.05
N PHE A 285 -8.96 4.83 -16.51
CA PHE A 285 -10.20 4.35 -17.12
C PHE A 285 -11.24 5.46 -17.26
N ILE A 286 -11.48 6.25 -16.21
CA ILE A 286 -12.39 7.40 -16.24
C ILE A 286 -11.94 8.46 -17.28
N ARG A 287 -10.65 8.70 -17.44
CA ARG A 287 -10.12 9.59 -18.50
C ARG A 287 -10.53 9.09 -19.90
N PHE A 288 -10.34 7.80 -20.18
CA PHE A 288 -10.72 7.20 -21.46
C PHE A 288 -12.25 7.22 -21.72
N LEU A 289 -13.07 7.06 -20.66
CA LEU A 289 -14.52 7.26 -20.77
C LEU A 289 -14.88 8.71 -21.14
N ARG A 290 -14.17 9.71 -20.58
CA ARG A 290 -14.38 11.13 -20.88
C ARG A 290 -13.96 11.51 -22.30
N GLU A 291 -13.06 10.77 -22.92
CA GLU A 291 -12.68 10.90 -24.35
C GLU A 291 -13.74 10.33 -25.31
N SER A 292 -14.79 9.66 -24.78
CA SER A 292 -15.85 8.99 -25.55
C SER A 292 -17.23 9.61 -25.25
N PRO A 293 -17.67 10.66 -25.97
CA PRO A 293 -18.89 11.41 -25.63
C PRO A 293 -20.17 10.55 -25.51
N GLY A 294 -20.29 9.47 -26.29
CA GLY A 294 -21.41 8.53 -26.23
C GLY A 294 -21.49 7.69 -24.95
N LEU A 295 -20.48 7.74 -24.08
CA LEU A 295 -20.52 7.11 -22.74
C LEU A 295 -20.94 8.09 -21.63
N LEU A 296 -20.86 9.41 -21.88
CA LEU A 296 -21.30 10.46 -20.95
C LEU A 296 -22.68 11.03 -21.31
N LEU A 297 -22.91 11.29 -22.59
CA LEU A 297 -24.14 11.90 -23.09
C LEU A 297 -25.12 10.80 -23.54
N ARG A 298 -26.29 10.76 -22.90
CA ARG A 298 -27.41 9.91 -23.33
C ARG A 298 -28.05 10.49 -24.59
N ASP A 299 -27.65 10.01 -25.77
CA ASP A 299 -28.33 10.26 -27.05
C ASP A 299 -29.28 9.09 -27.35
N PRO A 300 -30.62 9.26 -27.26
CA PRO A 300 -31.58 8.19 -27.55
C PRO A 300 -31.52 7.66 -28.99
N SER A 301 -30.87 8.37 -29.92
CA SER A 301 -30.70 7.96 -31.31
C SER A 301 -29.45 7.11 -31.56
N ARG A 302 -28.57 6.93 -30.57
CA ARG A 302 -27.30 6.19 -30.71
C ARG A 302 -27.11 5.18 -29.57
N PRO A 303 -26.81 3.90 -29.86
CA PRO A 303 -26.36 2.97 -28.83
C PRO A 303 -24.97 3.41 -28.31
N PRO A 304 -24.63 3.13 -27.05
CA PRO A 304 -23.28 3.35 -26.54
C PRO A 304 -22.25 2.48 -27.29
N PRO A 305 -20.98 2.89 -27.35
CA PRO A 305 -19.93 2.15 -28.05
C PRO A 305 -19.72 0.74 -27.48
N ALA A 306 -19.25 -0.17 -28.33
CA ALA A 306 -18.81 -1.49 -27.91
C ALA A 306 -17.48 -1.40 -27.16
N LEU A 307 -17.45 -1.85 -25.91
CA LEU A 307 -16.29 -1.82 -25.03
C LEU A 307 -15.65 -3.22 -25.01
N LEU A 308 -14.50 -3.38 -25.67
CA LEU A 308 -13.80 -4.66 -25.83
C LEU A 308 -12.55 -4.69 -24.94
N PHE A 309 -12.40 -5.75 -24.14
CA PHE A 309 -11.30 -5.90 -23.18
C PHE A 309 -10.47 -7.15 -23.47
N SER A 310 -9.13 -7.04 -23.41
CA SER A 310 -8.22 -8.18 -23.58
C SER A 310 -7.10 -8.24 -22.55
N CYS A 311 -6.90 -9.42 -21.96
CA CYS A 311 -5.64 -9.81 -21.32
C CYS A 311 -5.06 -11.07 -21.99
N GLN A 312 -4.02 -11.70 -21.43
CA GLN A 312 -3.43 -12.92 -22.00
C GLN A 312 -4.49 -14.01 -22.31
N THR A 313 -5.22 -14.46 -21.29
CA THR A 313 -6.18 -15.57 -21.39
C THR A 313 -7.63 -15.12 -21.51
N GLY A 314 -7.91 -13.82 -21.31
CA GLY A 314 -9.26 -13.27 -21.31
C GLY A 314 -10.08 -13.59 -20.08
N VAL A 315 -9.45 -14.02 -18.98
CA VAL A 315 -10.14 -14.39 -17.73
C VAL A 315 -10.05 -13.25 -16.69
N GLY A 316 -9.21 -13.34 -15.64
CA GLY A 316 -9.31 -12.48 -14.44
C GLY A 316 -9.38 -10.98 -14.70
N ARG A 317 -8.31 -10.38 -15.25
CA ARG A 317 -8.25 -8.93 -15.57
C ARG A 317 -9.32 -8.48 -16.56
N THR A 318 -9.71 -9.36 -17.49
CA THR A 318 -10.76 -9.07 -18.47
C THR A 318 -12.14 -9.04 -17.81
N ASN A 319 -12.47 -10.00 -16.94
CA ASN A 319 -13.74 -10.01 -16.20
C ASN A 319 -13.86 -8.82 -15.24
N LEU A 320 -12.75 -8.40 -14.62
CA LEU A 320 -12.72 -7.19 -13.80
C LEU A 320 -13.04 -5.93 -14.62
N ALA A 321 -12.40 -5.76 -15.77
CA ALA A 321 -12.64 -4.63 -16.66
C ALA A 321 -14.03 -4.66 -17.31
N MET A 322 -14.54 -5.84 -17.69
CA MET A 322 -15.91 -6.03 -18.15
C MET A 322 -16.93 -5.67 -17.06
N ALA A 323 -16.68 -6.00 -15.79
CA ALA A 323 -17.55 -5.61 -14.68
C ALA A 323 -17.55 -4.08 -14.49
N MET A 324 -16.38 -3.43 -14.50
CA MET A 324 -16.26 -1.96 -14.47
C MET A 324 -17.04 -1.29 -15.62
N ALA A 325 -16.91 -1.81 -16.84
CA ALA A 325 -17.61 -1.31 -18.02
C ALA A 325 -19.13 -1.56 -17.96
N THR A 326 -19.55 -2.70 -17.42
CA THR A 326 -20.96 -3.05 -17.21
C THR A 326 -21.63 -2.11 -16.22
N LEU A 327 -20.93 -1.74 -15.14
CA LEU A 327 -21.39 -0.73 -14.18
C LEU A 327 -21.51 0.66 -14.84
N VAL A 328 -20.54 1.08 -15.65
CA VAL A 328 -20.64 2.34 -16.42
C VAL A 328 -21.85 2.33 -17.35
N LEU A 329 -22.13 1.22 -18.05
CA LEU A 329 -23.31 1.13 -18.91
C LEU A 329 -24.64 1.00 -18.15
N LEU A 330 -24.65 0.47 -16.93
CA LEU A 330 -25.81 0.49 -16.03
C LEU A 330 -26.16 1.95 -15.67
N HIS A 331 -25.16 2.75 -15.26
CA HIS A 331 -25.33 4.18 -15.01
C HIS A 331 -25.70 4.96 -16.28
N HIS A 332 -25.15 4.59 -17.43
CA HIS A 332 -25.55 5.17 -18.72
C HIS A 332 -27.01 4.87 -19.08
N ARG A 333 -27.54 3.66 -18.82
CA ARG A 333 -28.97 3.33 -19.03
C ARG A 333 -29.88 4.07 -18.05
N GLY A 334 -29.46 4.15 -16.80
CA GLY A 334 -30.24 4.73 -15.70
C GLY A 334 -31.31 3.76 -15.15
N ALA A 335 -31.80 4.06 -13.95
CA ALA A 335 -32.66 3.18 -13.15
C ALA A 335 -34.10 2.95 -13.68
N THR A 336 -34.40 3.34 -14.93
CA THR A 336 -35.73 3.19 -15.55
C THR A 336 -35.96 1.81 -16.16
N GLN A 337 -34.91 1.05 -16.45
CA GLN A 337 -35.01 -0.39 -16.67
C GLN A 337 -34.62 -1.12 -15.39
N LYS A 338 -35.60 -1.69 -14.69
CA LYS A 338 -35.30 -2.81 -13.79
C LYS A 338 -34.59 -3.89 -14.61
N PRO A 339 -33.55 -4.56 -14.08
CA PRO A 339 -33.05 -5.76 -14.73
C PRO A 339 -34.20 -6.76 -14.86
N ASP A 340 -34.28 -7.42 -16.02
CA ASP A 340 -35.26 -8.50 -16.24
C ASP A 340 -35.15 -9.50 -15.08
N PRO A 341 -36.26 -9.92 -14.45
CA PRO A 341 -36.23 -10.74 -13.25
C PRO A 341 -35.73 -12.15 -13.57
N GLN A 342 -34.40 -12.30 -13.62
CA GLN A 342 -33.76 -13.60 -13.67
C GLN A 342 -34.28 -14.42 -12.48
N PRO A 343 -34.63 -15.70 -12.68
CA PRO A 343 -35.08 -16.55 -11.58
C PRO A 343 -33.97 -16.56 -10.52
N PRO A 344 -34.31 -16.37 -9.23
CA PRO A 344 -33.32 -16.25 -8.18
C PRO A 344 -32.39 -17.47 -8.22
N ALA A 345 -31.10 -17.22 -8.45
CA ALA A 345 -30.10 -18.27 -8.47
C ALA A 345 -30.23 -19.06 -7.16
N LYS A 346 -30.21 -20.40 -7.25
CA LYS A 346 -30.38 -21.30 -6.10
C LYS A 346 -29.12 -21.35 -5.22
N THR A 347 -28.55 -20.20 -4.92
CA THR A 347 -27.57 -20.00 -3.86
C THR A 347 -28.32 -19.88 -2.54
N SER A 348 -27.93 -20.70 -1.56
CA SER A 348 -28.27 -20.42 -0.16
C SER A 348 -27.74 -19.03 0.24
N PRO A 349 -28.33 -18.36 1.27
CA PRO A 349 -27.80 -17.12 1.81
C PRO A 349 -26.44 -17.39 2.49
N ARG A 350 -25.37 -17.44 1.69
CA ARG A 350 -24.00 -17.59 2.17
C ARG A 350 -23.63 -16.37 3.01
N ALA A 351 -22.84 -16.58 4.05
CA ALA A 351 -22.33 -15.50 4.89
C ALA A 351 -21.57 -14.48 4.03
N ARG A 352 -21.98 -13.20 4.14
CA ARG A 352 -21.32 -12.08 3.47
C ARG A 352 -19.97 -11.80 4.12
N PHE A 353 -18.99 -11.37 3.34
CA PHE A 353 -17.69 -10.94 3.86
C PHE A 353 -17.83 -9.70 4.75
N GLN A 354 -17.18 -9.69 5.91
CA GLN A 354 -17.38 -8.66 6.93
C GLN A 354 -17.14 -7.23 6.40
N VAL A 355 -16.08 -7.03 5.60
CA VAL A 355 -15.79 -5.71 4.98
C VAL A 355 -16.95 -5.18 4.11
N ILE A 356 -17.67 -6.08 3.42
CA ILE A 356 -18.80 -5.73 2.55
C ILE A 356 -20.04 -5.45 3.39
N GLN A 357 -20.23 -6.18 4.50
CA GLN A 357 -21.29 -5.91 5.46
C GLN A 357 -21.08 -4.55 6.15
N SER A 358 -19.86 -4.23 6.58
CA SER A 358 -19.51 -2.93 7.15
C SER A 358 -19.55 -1.79 6.13
N PHE A 359 -19.28 -2.04 4.85
CA PHE A 359 -19.58 -1.07 3.78
C PHE A 359 -21.08 -0.75 3.70
N ILE A 360 -21.95 -1.77 3.74
CA ILE A 360 -23.42 -1.61 3.70
C ILE A 360 -23.94 -0.84 4.94
N GLU A 361 -23.28 -1.00 6.09
CA GLU A 361 -23.62 -0.30 7.34
C GLU A 361 -23.16 1.17 7.36
N VAL A 362 -22.09 1.50 6.65
CA VAL A 362 -21.50 2.86 6.62
C VAL A 362 -22.03 3.71 5.44
N VAL A 363 -22.30 3.10 4.28
CA VAL A 363 -22.61 3.83 3.04
C VAL A 363 -24.13 3.86 2.78
N PRO A 364 -24.75 5.06 2.62
CA PRO A 364 -26.16 5.17 2.26
C PRO A 364 -26.50 4.43 0.96
N LYS A 365 -27.53 3.58 1.00
CA LYS A 365 -27.90 2.64 -0.08
C LYS A 365 -26.82 1.61 -0.45
N GLY A 366 -25.81 1.37 0.38
CA GLY A 366 -24.73 0.41 0.09
C GLY A 366 -25.22 -0.99 -0.28
N GLN A 367 -26.37 -1.44 0.25
CA GLN A 367 -27.04 -2.68 -0.16
C GLN A 367 -27.37 -2.73 -1.66
N GLN A 368 -27.93 -1.64 -2.22
CA GLN A 368 -28.24 -1.53 -3.65
C GLN A 368 -26.96 -1.53 -4.48
N MET A 369 -25.94 -0.77 -4.05
CA MET A 369 -24.66 -0.68 -4.76
C MET A 369 -23.94 -2.03 -4.85
N VAL A 370 -24.07 -2.86 -3.81
CA VAL A 370 -23.55 -4.24 -3.78
C VAL A 370 -24.36 -5.17 -4.69
N GLU A 371 -25.70 -5.06 -4.72
CA GLU A 371 -26.56 -5.85 -5.61
C GLU A 371 -26.33 -5.54 -7.11
N GLU A 372 -26.07 -4.27 -7.44
CA GLU A 372 -25.71 -3.84 -8.80
C GLU A 372 -24.34 -4.40 -9.23
N VAL A 373 -23.36 -4.46 -8.31
CA VAL A 373 -22.05 -5.09 -8.56
C VAL A 373 -22.18 -6.61 -8.69
N ASP A 374 -22.95 -7.27 -7.82
CA ASP A 374 -23.27 -8.69 -7.96
C ASP A 374 -23.90 -9.00 -9.33
N SER A 375 -24.83 -8.15 -9.80
CA SER A 375 -25.45 -8.27 -11.12
C SER A 375 -24.46 -8.05 -12.28
N ALA A 376 -23.56 -7.08 -12.16
CA ALA A 376 -22.51 -6.83 -13.16
C ALA A 376 -21.49 -8.00 -13.23
N ILE A 377 -21.10 -8.56 -12.08
CA ILE A 377 -20.21 -9.73 -12.01
C ILE A 377 -20.91 -10.96 -12.61
N ALA A 378 -22.15 -11.26 -12.22
CA ALA A 378 -22.93 -12.36 -12.78
C ALA A 378 -23.20 -12.21 -14.29
N SER A 379 -23.22 -10.99 -14.80
CA SER A 379 -23.32 -10.71 -16.24
C SER A 379 -22.03 -11.04 -17.00
N CYS A 380 -20.87 -11.09 -16.32
CA CYS A 380 -19.55 -11.36 -16.90
C CYS A 380 -18.97 -12.74 -16.49
N SER A 381 -19.61 -13.48 -15.59
CA SER A 381 -19.01 -14.61 -14.87
C SER A 381 -18.78 -15.89 -15.66
N GLU A 382 -19.15 -15.93 -16.95
CA GLU A 382 -19.09 -17.12 -17.83
C GLU A 382 -17.73 -17.86 -17.82
N MET A 383 -16.61 -17.13 -17.78
CA MET A 383 -15.27 -17.71 -17.67
C MET A 383 -14.73 -17.80 -16.23
N HIS A 384 -15.24 -16.99 -15.31
CA HIS A 384 -14.75 -16.87 -13.94
C HIS A 384 -15.68 -15.97 -13.11
N ASP A 385 -16.37 -16.54 -12.13
CA ASP A 385 -17.11 -15.77 -11.14
C ASP A 385 -16.17 -15.29 -10.03
N MET A 386 -15.95 -13.98 -9.94
CA MET A 386 -15.03 -13.40 -8.96
C MET A 386 -15.51 -13.57 -7.50
N LYS A 387 -16.81 -13.76 -7.27
CA LYS A 387 -17.39 -13.92 -5.92
C LYS A 387 -17.33 -15.38 -5.46
N GLU A 388 -17.64 -16.33 -6.36
CA GLU A 388 -17.39 -17.74 -6.07
C GLU A 388 -15.90 -18.01 -5.88
N ALA A 389 -14.99 -17.30 -6.58
CA ALA A 389 -13.56 -17.42 -6.38
C ALA A 389 -13.10 -17.07 -4.94
N VAL A 390 -13.65 -16.00 -4.32
CA VAL A 390 -13.36 -15.69 -2.91
C VAL A 390 -13.90 -16.80 -2.01
N HIS A 391 -15.13 -17.28 -2.24
CA HIS A 391 -15.73 -18.36 -1.45
C HIS A 391 -14.97 -19.70 -1.59
N GLU A 392 -14.46 -20.03 -2.77
CA GLU A 392 -13.68 -21.24 -3.03
C GLU A 392 -12.28 -21.14 -2.40
N ALA A 393 -11.61 -19.98 -2.53
CA ALA A 393 -10.33 -19.73 -1.88
C ALA A 393 -10.44 -19.78 -0.35
N LYS A 394 -11.52 -19.22 0.22
CA LYS A 394 -11.82 -19.31 1.65
C LYS A 394 -12.09 -20.75 2.09
N LYS A 395 -12.90 -21.50 1.35
CA LYS A 395 -13.16 -22.93 1.64
C LYS A 395 -11.89 -23.78 1.57
N LYS A 396 -10.95 -23.45 0.67
CA LYS A 396 -9.61 -24.08 0.61
C LYS A 396 -8.80 -23.73 1.86
N LEU A 397 -8.74 -22.46 2.26
CA LEU A 397 -8.06 -22.00 3.47
C LEU A 397 -8.60 -22.68 4.74
N GLU A 398 -9.92 -22.77 4.89
CA GLU A 398 -10.62 -23.46 5.99
C GLU A 398 -10.37 -24.99 6.00
N GLY A 399 -9.96 -25.56 4.87
CA GLY A 399 -9.64 -27.00 4.72
C GLY A 399 -8.19 -27.38 4.99
N ILE A 400 -7.28 -26.44 5.27
CA ILE A 400 -5.87 -26.72 5.57
C ILE A 400 -5.73 -27.15 7.03
N GLY A 401 -5.56 -28.46 7.26
CA GLY A 401 -5.36 -29.03 8.60
C GLY A 401 -3.94 -28.85 9.15
N GLU A 402 -2.93 -29.26 8.38
CA GLU A 402 -1.51 -29.07 8.70
C GLU A 402 -0.89 -28.10 7.69
N ASP A 403 -0.20 -27.08 8.17
CA ASP A 403 0.37 -26.05 7.30
C ASP A 403 1.69 -26.52 6.69
N ARG A 404 1.66 -26.85 5.40
CA ARG A 404 2.82 -27.35 4.67
C ARG A 404 3.70 -26.17 4.24
N GLN A 405 4.94 -26.20 4.69
CA GLN A 405 5.99 -25.30 4.23
C GLN A 405 6.35 -25.62 2.78
N THR A 406 6.22 -24.63 1.91
CA THR A 406 6.65 -24.66 0.51
C THR A 406 7.89 -23.77 0.36
N GLN A 407 8.68 -23.97 -0.70
CA GLN A 407 9.84 -23.10 -0.96
C GLN A 407 9.36 -21.67 -1.24
N GLY A 408 9.51 -20.77 -0.26
CA GLY A 408 9.10 -19.37 -0.33
C GLY A 408 7.93 -18.97 0.60
N GLY A 409 7.23 -19.91 1.24
CA GLY A 409 6.14 -19.58 2.18
C GLY A 409 5.21 -20.74 2.53
N SER A 410 4.34 -20.52 3.51
CA SER A 410 3.36 -21.51 3.95
C SER A 410 2.21 -21.66 2.95
N THR A 411 1.65 -22.86 2.86
CA THR A 411 0.47 -23.13 2.01
C THR A 411 -0.72 -22.28 2.47
N LYS A 412 -0.85 -22.08 3.78
CA LYS A 412 -1.90 -21.23 4.37
C LYS A 412 -1.71 -19.75 4.04
N GLU A 413 -0.48 -19.24 4.06
CA GLU A 413 -0.14 -17.85 3.69
C GLU A 413 -0.51 -17.55 2.23
N HIS A 414 -0.14 -18.42 1.28
CA HIS A 414 -0.52 -18.26 -0.13
C HIS A 414 -2.05 -18.30 -0.33
N CYS A 415 -2.76 -19.19 0.37
CA CYS A 415 -4.23 -19.21 0.32
C CYS A 415 -4.86 -17.95 0.92
N LEU A 416 -4.35 -17.44 2.05
CA LEU A 416 -4.81 -16.19 2.68
C LEU A 416 -4.61 -15.00 1.74
N GLN A 417 -3.43 -14.87 1.14
CA GLN A 417 -3.10 -13.80 0.19
C GLN A 417 -4.07 -13.78 -1.00
N ARG A 418 -4.42 -14.96 -1.53
CA ARG A 418 -5.39 -15.08 -2.64
C ARG A 418 -6.83 -14.76 -2.23
N VAL A 419 -7.23 -15.06 -0.99
CA VAL A 419 -8.53 -14.60 -0.44
C VAL A 419 -8.54 -13.08 -0.34
N GLN A 420 -7.51 -12.46 0.24
CA GLN A 420 -7.37 -11.01 0.36
C GLN A 420 -7.42 -10.32 -1.01
N GLN A 421 -6.54 -10.70 -1.95
CA GLN A 421 -6.48 -10.14 -3.30
C GLN A 421 -7.83 -10.21 -4.05
N SER A 422 -8.57 -11.32 -3.88
CA SER A 422 -9.87 -11.51 -4.53
C SER A 422 -10.98 -10.70 -3.86
N LEU A 423 -10.96 -10.59 -2.53
CA LEU A 423 -11.89 -9.76 -1.75
C LEU A 423 -11.64 -8.26 -1.96
N GLU A 424 -10.38 -7.84 -2.10
CA GLU A 424 -10.01 -6.48 -2.50
C GLU A 424 -10.59 -6.11 -3.86
N ARG A 425 -10.50 -6.99 -4.87
CA ARG A 425 -11.09 -6.75 -6.20
C ARG A 425 -12.59 -6.49 -6.12
N TYR A 426 -13.29 -7.30 -5.32
CA TYR A 426 -14.72 -7.16 -5.10
C TYR A 426 -15.05 -5.86 -4.34
N PHE A 427 -14.30 -5.52 -3.29
CA PHE A 427 -14.42 -4.25 -2.56
C PHE A 427 -14.20 -3.03 -3.47
N TYR A 428 -13.18 -3.06 -4.33
CA TYR A 428 -12.93 -1.95 -5.27
C TYR A 428 -13.99 -1.82 -6.37
N LEU A 429 -14.65 -2.91 -6.79
CA LEU A 429 -15.83 -2.80 -7.65
C LEU A 429 -17.03 -2.13 -6.93
N VAL A 430 -17.20 -2.42 -5.64
CA VAL A 430 -18.24 -1.78 -4.80
C VAL A 430 -17.93 -0.29 -4.56
N ALA A 431 -16.68 0.05 -4.22
CA ALA A 431 -16.23 1.43 -4.12
C ALA A 431 -16.34 2.18 -5.47
N PHE A 432 -16.00 1.52 -6.59
CA PHE A 432 -16.16 2.10 -7.93
C PHE A 432 -17.62 2.33 -8.30
N ASN A 433 -18.54 1.42 -7.96
CA ASN A 433 -19.96 1.67 -8.20
C ASN A 433 -20.49 2.83 -7.35
N TYR A 434 -20.05 2.97 -6.09
CA TYR A 434 -20.39 4.13 -5.26
C TYR A 434 -19.84 5.44 -5.88
N TYR A 435 -18.60 5.45 -6.36
CA TYR A 435 -18.05 6.55 -7.15
C TYR A 435 -18.90 6.88 -8.38
N LEU A 436 -19.40 5.88 -9.12
CA LEU A 436 -20.28 6.13 -10.27
C LEU A 436 -21.61 6.77 -9.85
N HIS A 437 -22.25 6.32 -8.76
CA HIS A 437 -23.49 6.93 -8.24
C HIS A 437 -23.34 8.44 -7.96
N GLU A 438 -22.19 8.87 -7.43
CA GLU A 438 -21.95 10.29 -7.16
C GLU A 438 -21.40 11.07 -8.36
N GLN A 439 -20.43 10.51 -9.09
CA GLN A 439 -19.62 11.26 -10.04
C GLN A 439 -20.05 11.09 -11.50
N TYR A 440 -20.79 10.03 -11.86
CA TYR A 440 -21.36 9.89 -13.22
C TYR A 440 -22.35 11.04 -13.53
N PRO A 441 -23.30 11.41 -12.63
CA PRO A 441 -24.19 12.57 -12.86
C PRO A 441 -23.45 13.91 -12.94
N LEU A 442 -22.23 13.99 -12.37
CA LEU A 442 -21.39 15.19 -12.33
C LEU A 442 -20.33 15.22 -13.46
N GLY A 443 -20.42 14.32 -14.45
CA GLY A 443 -19.46 14.26 -15.56
C GLY A 443 -18.03 13.93 -15.14
N PHE A 444 -17.87 13.21 -14.03
CA PHE A 444 -16.59 12.89 -13.39
C PHE A 444 -15.77 14.14 -13.00
N ALA A 445 -16.41 15.08 -12.31
CA ALA A 445 -15.79 16.30 -11.78
C ALA A 445 -14.61 16.00 -10.82
N LEU A 446 -14.69 14.93 -10.02
CA LEU A 446 -13.57 14.36 -9.27
C LEU A 446 -13.04 13.10 -9.95
N SER A 447 -11.72 12.90 -9.89
CA SER A 447 -11.11 11.61 -10.19
C SER A 447 -11.40 10.60 -9.07
N PHE A 448 -11.24 9.30 -9.34
CA PHE A 448 -11.48 8.25 -8.36
C PHE A 448 -10.51 8.34 -7.17
N SER A 449 -9.23 8.61 -7.42
CA SER A 449 -8.21 8.83 -6.37
C SER A 449 -8.58 9.97 -5.41
N ARG A 450 -8.98 11.12 -5.94
CA ARG A 450 -9.39 12.29 -5.13
C ARG A 450 -10.73 12.08 -4.42
N TRP A 451 -11.63 11.31 -5.04
CA TRP A 451 -12.90 10.93 -4.41
C TRP A 451 -12.71 9.91 -3.27
N MET A 452 -11.78 8.94 -3.41
CA MET A 452 -11.37 8.04 -2.33
C MET A 452 -10.75 8.82 -1.16
N CYS A 453 -9.94 9.85 -1.44
CA CYS A 453 -9.44 10.78 -0.40
C CYS A 453 -10.57 11.55 0.32
N ARG A 454 -11.74 11.72 -0.30
CA ARG A 454 -12.94 12.32 0.33
C ARG A 454 -13.78 11.32 1.13
N HIS A 455 -13.53 10.03 0.97
CA HIS A 455 -14.20 8.92 1.66
C HIS A 455 -13.18 8.06 2.43
N PRO A 456 -12.45 8.64 3.41
CA PRO A 456 -11.38 7.95 4.14
C PRO A 456 -11.86 6.68 4.86
N GLU A 457 -13.14 6.57 5.19
CA GLU A 457 -13.77 5.34 5.69
C GLU A 457 -13.60 4.14 4.74
N LEU A 458 -13.52 4.35 3.43
CA LEU A 458 -13.27 3.27 2.46
C LEU A 458 -11.84 2.73 2.59
N TYR A 459 -10.86 3.61 2.85
CA TYR A 459 -9.49 3.17 3.18
C TYR A 459 -9.41 2.47 4.54
N ARG A 460 -10.18 2.90 5.55
CA ARG A 460 -10.29 2.18 6.83
C ARG A 460 -10.88 0.77 6.63
N LEU A 461 -11.98 0.65 5.87
CA LEU A 461 -12.62 -0.62 5.54
C LEU A 461 -11.68 -1.55 4.75
N GLN A 462 -10.92 -1.01 3.79
CA GLN A 462 -9.94 -1.80 3.04
C GLN A 462 -8.80 -2.29 3.94
N ALA A 463 -8.27 -1.46 4.84
CA ALA A 463 -7.17 -1.84 5.72
C ALA A 463 -7.52 -3.04 6.61
N ASP A 464 -8.79 -3.19 7.00
CA ASP A 464 -9.26 -4.27 7.87
C ASP A 464 -9.59 -5.58 7.09
N ILE A 465 -9.32 -5.66 5.78
CA ILE A 465 -9.47 -6.87 4.94
C ILE A 465 -8.50 -7.98 5.40
N GLY A 466 -9.05 -9.00 6.06
CA GLY A 466 -8.34 -10.21 6.49
C GLY A 466 -8.15 -10.36 8.01
N SER A 467 -8.28 -9.25 8.76
CA SER A 467 -8.20 -9.26 10.23
C SER A 467 -9.08 -10.32 10.94
N PRO A 468 -10.38 -10.48 10.61
CA PRO A 468 -11.25 -11.41 11.35
C PRO A 468 -11.01 -12.89 11.04
N GLU A 469 -10.32 -13.23 9.94
CA GLU A 469 -10.16 -14.64 9.51
C GLU A 469 -8.97 -15.35 10.19
N LEU A 470 -8.14 -14.59 10.91
CA LEU A 470 -7.00 -15.11 11.70
C LEU A 470 -7.34 -15.32 13.19
N ALA A 471 -8.52 -14.89 13.65
CA ALA A 471 -8.78 -14.69 15.07
C ALA A 471 -9.71 -15.74 15.70
N VAL A 472 -9.13 -16.81 16.25
CA VAL A 472 -9.84 -17.83 17.04
C VAL A 472 -9.15 -18.02 18.41
N PRO A 473 -9.50 -17.24 19.47
CA PRO A 473 -8.62 -17.12 20.63
C PRO A 473 -8.57 -18.32 21.62
N GLY A 474 -9.69 -19.03 21.85
CA GLY A 474 -9.79 -20.01 22.94
C GLY A 474 -9.00 -21.29 22.69
N ASP A 475 -9.31 -21.98 21.59
CA ASP A 475 -8.83 -23.34 21.28
C ASP A 475 -7.34 -23.43 20.92
N LEU A 476 -6.65 -22.29 20.76
CA LEU A 476 -5.30 -22.22 20.18
C LEU A 476 -4.16 -22.14 21.21
N LEU A 477 -4.40 -21.66 22.44
CA LEU A 477 -3.39 -21.68 23.51
C LEU A 477 -3.02 -23.13 23.90
N ALA A 478 -4.02 -23.98 24.11
CA ALA A 478 -3.82 -25.40 24.43
C ALA A 478 -3.16 -26.20 23.30
N LYS A 479 -3.16 -25.67 22.07
CA LYS A 479 -2.52 -26.26 20.88
C LYS A 479 -1.17 -25.61 20.54
N GLY A 480 -0.65 -24.73 21.40
CA GLY A 480 0.65 -24.06 21.23
C GLY A 480 0.73 -23.05 20.08
N ALA A 481 -0.38 -22.75 19.40
CA ALA A 481 -0.40 -21.87 18.24
C ALA A 481 -0.33 -20.36 18.60
N ARG A 482 -0.49 -20.02 19.88
CA ARG A 482 -0.29 -18.69 20.46
C ARG A 482 0.36 -18.85 21.84
N VAL A 483 1.07 -17.83 22.32
CA VAL A 483 1.70 -17.82 23.66
C VAL A 483 1.37 -16.55 24.43
N LEU A 484 1.42 -16.63 25.77
CA LEU A 484 1.29 -15.46 26.65
C LEU A 484 2.68 -14.94 27.02
N VAL A 485 2.88 -13.63 26.87
CA VAL A 485 4.16 -12.97 27.19
C VAL A 485 3.91 -11.88 28.21
N ALA A 486 4.73 -11.84 29.27
CA ALA A 486 4.61 -10.84 30.33
C ALA A 486 5.01 -9.45 29.80
N ASP A 487 4.23 -8.42 30.13
CA ASP A 487 4.40 -7.08 29.55
C ASP A 487 5.73 -6.40 29.93
N GLU A 488 6.29 -6.75 31.09
CA GLU A 488 7.55 -6.20 31.62
C GLU A 488 8.71 -6.30 30.62
N ARG A 489 8.78 -7.40 29.85
CA ARG A 489 9.73 -7.62 28.74
C ARG A 489 9.80 -6.43 27.76
N PHE A 490 8.68 -5.75 27.54
CA PHE A 490 8.53 -4.69 26.53
C PHE A 490 8.33 -3.29 27.14
N CYS A 491 8.33 -3.18 28.47
CA CYS A 491 7.91 -1.99 29.20
C CYS A 491 9.02 -1.45 30.13
N PRO A 492 10.20 -1.08 29.60
CA PRO A 492 11.29 -0.54 30.41
C PRO A 492 10.88 0.73 31.14
N ASP A 493 11.23 0.81 32.42
CA ASP A 493 10.94 1.95 33.30
C ASP A 493 11.99 3.05 33.13
N VAL A 494 11.88 3.80 32.03
CA VAL A 494 12.82 4.86 31.66
C VAL A 494 12.79 6.02 32.67
N LEU A 495 11.67 6.24 33.35
CA LEU A 495 11.52 7.27 34.38
C LEU A 495 11.90 6.77 35.80
N SER A 496 12.26 5.49 35.95
CA SER A 496 12.61 4.85 37.24
C SER A 496 11.51 4.92 38.32
N THR A 497 10.24 5.06 37.92
CA THR A 497 9.11 5.27 38.83
C THR A 497 8.61 4.01 39.53
N VAL A 498 9.04 2.80 39.13
CA VAL A 498 8.65 1.53 39.79
C VAL A 498 9.00 1.56 41.28
N LYS A 499 10.10 2.22 41.66
CA LYS A 499 10.54 2.32 43.07
C LYS A 499 9.66 3.22 43.94
N GLU A 500 9.01 4.24 43.37
CA GLU A 500 8.14 5.18 44.10
C GLU A 500 6.66 4.79 43.99
N MET A 501 6.21 4.42 42.78
CA MET A 501 4.80 4.28 42.40
C MET A 501 4.38 2.82 42.15
N SER A 502 5.30 1.86 42.25
CA SER A 502 5.09 0.44 41.90
C SER A 502 4.66 0.20 40.44
N VAL A 503 4.89 1.19 39.54
CA VAL A 503 4.56 1.13 38.12
C VAL A 503 5.61 1.87 37.29
N ALA A 504 5.84 1.43 36.06
CA ALA A 504 6.80 2.03 35.15
C ALA A 504 6.25 3.32 34.49
N ASN A 505 7.15 4.28 34.22
CA ASN A 505 6.90 5.50 33.48
C ASN A 505 5.70 6.37 34.00
N PHE A 506 5.43 6.35 35.31
CA PHE A 506 4.41 7.20 35.94
C PHE A 506 4.82 8.67 35.92
N ARG A 507 3.96 9.56 35.41
CA ARG A 507 4.21 11.00 35.38
C ARG A 507 2.92 11.81 35.43
N ARG A 508 3.06 13.10 35.75
CA ARG A 508 1.99 14.11 35.76
C ARG A 508 2.40 15.29 34.88
N VAL A 509 1.50 15.79 34.04
CA VAL A 509 1.73 17.03 33.29
C VAL A 509 1.88 18.22 34.26
N PRO A 510 2.90 19.07 34.11
CA PRO A 510 3.13 20.23 34.97
C PRO A 510 1.86 21.06 35.20
N LYS A 511 1.55 21.33 36.47
CA LYS A 511 0.38 22.11 36.96
C LYS A 511 -1.02 21.56 36.62
N MET A 512 -1.18 20.70 35.61
CA MET A 512 -2.47 20.17 35.12
C MET A 512 -2.88 18.86 35.83
N PRO A 513 -4.16 18.43 35.80
CA PRO A 513 -4.64 17.20 36.43
C PRO A 513 -4.51 15.96 35.52
N VAL A 514 -3.51 15.94 34.61
CA VAL A 514 -3.30 14.91 33.60
C VAL A 514 -2.11 14.03 33.98
N TYR A 515 -2.28 12.72 33.90
CA TYR A 515 -1.32 11.71 34.34
C TYR A 515 -1.14 10.62 33.27
N GLY A 516 0.04 10.02 33.21
CA GLY A 516 0.37 8.91 32.31
C GLY A 516 1.16 7.82 33.02
N THR A 517 0.96 6.55 32.64
CA THR A 517 1.59 5.38 33.28
C THR A 517 1.69 4.19 32.34
N ALA A 518 2.64 3.27 32.59
CA ALA A 518 2.56 1.90 32.09
C ALA A 518 1.36 1.15 32.70
N GLN A 519 1.05 -0.02 32.14
CA GLN A 519 -0.05 -0.88 32.58
C GLN A 519 0.14 -1.30 34.05
N PRO A 520 -0.73 -0.90 35.00
CA PRO A 520 -0.65 -1.35 36.39
C PRO A 520 -1.22 -2.77 36.54
N SER A 521 -0.75 -3.48 37.57
CA SER A 521 -1.43 -4.64 38.17
C SER A 521 -2.48 -4.18 39.20
N SER A 522 -3.35 -5.09 39.65
CA SER A 522 -4.37 -4.81 40.67
C SER A 522 -3.78 -4.31 42.00
N LYS A 523 -2.62 -4.85 42.41
CA LYS A 523 -1.89 -4.36 43.60
C LYS A 523 -1.39 -2.93 43.41
N THR A 524 -0.76 -2.66 42.28
CA THR A 524 -0.17 -1.36 41.93
C THR A 524 -1.22 -0.27 41.75
N LEU A 525 -2.36 -0.58 41.12
CA LEU A 525 -3.46 0.36 40.89
C LEU A 525 -3.93 1.02 42.20
N GLY A 526 -4.05 0.25 43.28
CA GLY A 526 -4.43 0.77 44.60
C GLY A 526 -3.44 1.80 45.18
N SER A 527 -2.15 1.73 44.82
CA SER A 527 -1.16 2.72 45.22
C SER A 527 -1.21 3.99 44.38
N VAL A 528 -1.42 3.87 43.07
CA VAL A 528 -1.63 5.05 42.19
C VAL A 528 -2.91 5.81 42.59
N LEU A 529 -4.01 5.10 42.87
CA LEU A 529 -5.26 5.74 43.33
C LEU A 529 -5.06 6.49 44.65
N ARG A 530 -4.34 5.89 45.62
CA ARG A 530 -4.01 6.53 46.92
C ARG A 530 -3.16 7.80 46.77
N TYR A 531 -2.28 7.86 45.77
CA TYR A 531 -1.52 9.06 45.44
C TYR A 531 -2.41 10.18 44.87
N LEU A 532 -3.37 9.83 43.99
CA LEU A 532 -4.27 10.78 43.35
C LEU A 532 -5.31 11.37 44.32
N THR A 533 -5.78 10.58 45.28
CA THR A 533 -6.73 11.00 46.32
C THR A 533 -6.06 11.57 47.59
N ASP A 534 -4.74 11.78 47.58
CA ASP A 534 -4.00 12.22 48.77
C ASP A 534 -4.38 13.65 49.23
N THR A 535 -3.91 14.03 50.42
CA THR A 535 -4.18 15.35 51.02
C THR A 535 -3.56 16.54 50.28
N LYS A 536 -2.71 16.32 49.27
CA LYS A 536 -2.07 17.34 48.44
C LYS A 536 -2.77 17.50 47.08
N ARG A 537 -3.20 16.41 46.45
CA ARG A 537 -3.86 16.38 45.13
C ARG A 537 -5.38 16.49 45.24
N LYS A 538 -5.99 15.77 46.20
CA LYS A 538 -7.42 15.80 46.54
C LYS A 538 -8.38 15.59 45.34
N HIS A 539 -8.00 14.78 44.35
CA HIS A 539 -8.91 14.50 43.22
C HIS A 539 -10.10 13.67 43.71
N SER A 540 -11.31 14.22 43.56
CA SER A 540 -12.55 13.54 43.98
C SER A 540 -13.06 12.58 42.89
N ARG A 541 -12.97 13.03 41.64
CA ARG A 541 -13.28 12.26 40.43
C ARG A 541 -11.99 11.86 39.70
N ILE A 542 -11.94 10.63 39.20
CA ILE A 542 -10.81 10.13 38.41
C ILE A 542 -11.37 9.40 37.18
N LEU A 543 -11.07 9.90 35.98
CA LEU A 543 -11.24 9.15 34.73
C LEU A 543 -9.92 8.45 34.41
N TRP A 544 -9.94 7.12 34.43
CA TRP A 544 -8.85 6.28 33.95
C TRP A 544 -9.19 5.71 32.57
N VAL A 545 -8.32 5.95 31.60
CA VAL A 545 -8.46 5.46 30.23
C VAL A 545 -7.31 4.50 29.89
N ASN A 546 -7.66 3.25 29.64
CA ASN A 546 -6.73 2.27 29.08
C ASN A 546 -6.82 2.30 27.55
N LEU A 547 -5.66 2.45 26.90
CA LEU A 547 -5.51 2.75 25.47
C LEU A 547 -5.16 1.52 24.62
N ARG A 548 -5.27 0.31 25.17
CA ARG A 548 -4.77 -0.92 24.56
C ARG A 548 -5.80 -1.56 23.63
N GLU A 549 -5.38 -1.84 22.39
CA GLU A 549 -6.12 -2.57 21.36
C GLU A 549 -5.98 -4.10 21.51
N GLU A 550 -4.89 -4.51 22.14
CA GLU A 550 -4.58 -5.90 22.44
C GLU A 550 -5.40 -6.43 23.62
N VAL A 551 -5.61 -7.76 23.68
CA VAL A 551 -6.23 -8.45 24.82
C VAL A 551 -5.23 -8.53 25.98
N VAL A 552 -5.64 -8.09 27.17
CA VAL A 552 -4.79 -7.97 28.37
C VAL A 552 -5.42 -8.69 29.55
N LEU A 553 -4.66 -9.57 30.21
CA LEU A 553 -5.09 -10.31 31.39
C LEU A 553 -4.03 -10.25 32.49
N GLU A 554 -4.47 -10.11 33.75
CA GLU A 554 -3.61 -10.38 34.91
C GLU A 554 -3.82 -11.84 35.32
N GLY A 555 -2.76 -12.65 35.31
CA GLY A 555 -2.80 -14.06 35.65
C GLY A 555 -1.70 -14.43 36.64
N ASN A 556 -2.06 -15.06 37.76
CA ASN A 556 -1.17 -15.30 38.89
C ASN A 556 -0.37 -14.02 39.30
N GLU A 557 -1.09 -12.89 39.43
CA GLU A 557 -0.57 -11.53 39.75
C GLU A 557 0.31 -10.84 38.69
N GLN A 558 0.58 -11.49 37.55
CA GLN A 558 1.41 -10.96 36.47
C GLN A 558 0.55 -10.53 35.26
N VAL A 559 0.86 -9.39 34.63
CA VAL A 559 0.13 -8.93 33.42
C VAL A 559 0.71 -9.56 32.15
N TYR A 560 -0.17 -10.13 31.33
CA TYR A 560 0.13 -10.88 30.12
C TYR A 560 -0.62 -10.36 28.87
N THR A 561 0.06 -10.46 27.73
CA THR A 561 -0.49 -10.18 26.38
C THR A 561 -0.28 -11.39 25.45
N LEU A 562 -1.22 -11.65 24.54
CA LEU A 562 -1.09 -12.70 23.50
C LEU A 562 -0.08 -12.33 22.40
N ARG A 563 0.77 -13.29 22.01
CA ARG A 563 1.84 -13.14 21.00
C ARG A 563 1.94 -14.35 20.06
N GLU A 564 2.60 -14.14 18.92
CA GLU A 564 2.98 -15.20 17.98
C GLU A 564 4.22 -15.96 18.49
N PRO A 565 4.23 -17.30 18.53
CA PRO A 565 5.37 -18.07 19.08
C PRO A 565 6.70 -17.80 18.37
N GLY A 566 6.67 -17.65 17.04
CA GLY A 566 7.85 -17.34 16.22
C GLY A 566 8.25 -15.87 16.16
N SER A 567 7.47 -14.95 16.77
CA SER A 567 7.75 -13.52 16.73
C SER A 567 7.11 -12.81 17.93
N LEU A 568 7.68 -13.04 19.11
CA LEU A 568 7.15 -12.58 20.41
C LEU A 568 6.96 -11.06 20.49
N ASP A 569 7.67 -10.30 19.67
CA ASP A 569 7.65 -8.83 19.66
C ASP A 569 6.47 -8.27 18.84
N LYS A 570 5.84 -9.08 17.96
CA LYS A 570 4.62 -8.75 17.22
C LYS A 570 3.38 -9.00 18.09
N LEU A 571 2.42 -8.07 18.07
CA LEU A 571 1.11 -8.29 18.70
C LEU A 571 0.23 -9.16 17.78
N VAL A 572 -0.64 -9.97 18.38
CA VAL A 572 -1.69 -10.69 17.64
C VAL A 572 -2.80 -9.69 17.30
N PRO A 573 -3.21 -9.53 16.02
CA PRO A 573 -4.36 -8.69 15.66
C PRO A 573 -5.65 -9.18 16.32
N MET A 574 -6.49 -8.26 16.78
CA MET A 574 -7.74 -8.57 17.49
C MET A 574 -8.97 -8.23 16.61
N PRO A 575 -9.98 -9.10 16.53
CA PRO A 575 -11.18 -8.92 15.71
C PRO A 575 -12.22 -8.04 16.42
N ALA A 576 -11.78 -6.93 17.02
CA ALA A 576 -12.58 -6.06 17.87
C ALA A 576 -12.66 -4.65 17.29
N SER A 577 -13.81 -4.32 16.70
CA SER A 577 -14.15 -2.98 16.21
C SER A 577 -14.65 -2.04 17.32
N THR A 578 -15.05 -2.59 18.48
CA THR A 578 -15.50 -1.82 19.65
C THR A 578 -14.84 -2.28 20.97
N PRO A 579 -14.75 -1.41 22.00
CA PRO A 579 -14.23 -1.78 23.31
C PRO A 579 -14.96 -2.97 23.95
N GLU A 580 -16.28 -3.06 23.76
CA GLU A 580 -17.13 -4.10 24.34
C GLU A 580 -16.92 -5.46 23.65
N GLN A 581 -16.42 -5.48 22.42
CA GLN A 581 -15.95 -6.71 21.77
C GLN A 581 -14.61 -7.13 22.37
N LEU A 582 -13.67 -6.21 22.58
CA LEU A 582 -12.37 -6.50 23.18
C LEU A 582 -12.50 -7.02 24.63
N GLU A 583 -13.36 -6.41 25.44
CA GLU A 583 -13.64 -6.88 26.81
C GLU A 583 -14.33 -8.26 26.84
N LYS A 584 -15.13 -8.61 25.83
CA LYS A 584 -15.67 -9.98 25.67
C LYS A 584 -14.59 -10.99 25.29
N LEU A 585 -13.59 -10.60 24.49
CA LEU A 585 -12.43 -11.46 24.19
C LEU A 585 -11.55 -11.68 25.42
N GLU A 586 -11.30 -10.64 26.23
CA GLU A 586 -10.64 -10.79 27.55
C GLU A 586 -11.42 -11.76 28.44
N ALA A 587 -12.74 -11.60 28.56
CA ALA A 587 -13.59 -12.47 29.39
C ALA A 587 -13.63 -13.94 28.90
N ALA A 588 -13.69 -14.16 27.59
CA ALA A 588 -13.65 -15.50 27.00
C ALA A 588 -12.31 -16.18 27.25
N LEU A 589 -11.20 -15.50 26.95
CA LEU A 589 -9.85 -16.02 27.14
C LEU A 589 -9.55 -16.33 28.61
N LYS A 590 -9.94 -15.46 29.54
CA LYS A 590 -9.92 -15.74 30.98
C LYS A 590 -10.68 -17.03 31.32
N GLY A 591 -11.89 -17.18 30.77
CA GLY A 591 -12.72 -18.35 30.99
C GLY A 591 -12.04 -19.64 30.55
N ASP A 592 -11.41 -19.64 29.39
CA ASP A 592 -10.78 -20.84 28.82
C ASP A 592 -9.45 -21.17 29.50
N LEU A 593 -8.65 -20.16 29.88
CA LEU A 593 -7.47 -20.32 30.74
C LEU A 593 -7.84 -21.03 32.05
N LEU A 594 -8.86 -20.53 32.77
CA LEU A 594 -9.27 -21.08 34.07
C LEU A 594 -9.95 -22.45 33.96
N LYS A 595 -10.69 -22.73 32.88
CA LYS A 595 -11.24 -24.08 32.60
C LYS A 595 -10.15 -25.11 32.30
N SER A 596 -9.10 -24.72 31.57
CA SER A 596 -8.12 -25.67 31.04
C SER A 596 -7.39 -26.44 32.14
N GLN A 597 -7.02 -25.76 33.24
CA GLN A 597 -6.13 -26.26 34.29
C GLN A 597 -4.84 -26.91 33.74
N GLN A 598 -4.40 -26.47 32.55
CA GLN A 598 -3.21 -26.99 31.87
C GLN A 598 -1.97 -26.17 32.23
N TRP A 599 -0.81 -26.80 32.09
CA TRP A 599 0.47 -26.09 32.02
C TRP A 599 0.62 -25.49 30.64
N LEU A 600 0.54 -24.16 30.56
CA LEU A 600 0.66 -23.40 29.32
C LEU A 600 2.04 -22.79 29.20
N GLU A 601 2.51 -22.64 27.97
CA GLU A 601 3.75 -21.96 27.65
C GLU A 601 3.58 -20.44 27.80
N VAL A 602 4.45 -19.85 28.62
CA VAL A 602 4.52 -18.40 28.83
C VAL A 602 5.97 -17.93 28.75
N TYR A 603 6.17 -16.68 28.31
CA TYR A 603 7.48 -16.05 28.35
C TYR A 603 7.54 -14.97 29.44
N LEU A 604 8.58 -15.04 30.28
CA LEU A 604 8.99 -13.98 31.19
C LEU A 604 10.33 -13.44 30.70
N GLU A 605 10.43 -12.14 30.42
CA GLU A 605 11.65 -11.52 29.88
C GLU A 605 12.21 -12.30 28.66
N ALA A 606 13.36 -12.98 28.82
CA ALA A 606 13.97 -13.83 27.81
C ALA A 606 13.67 -15.34 28.00
N GLU A 607 13.12 -15.75 29.14
CA GLU A 607 12.90 -17.16 29.49
C GLU A 607 11.55 -17.71 29.02
N LYS A 608 11.59 -18.94 28.50
CA LYS A 608 10.42 -19.80 28.30
C LYS A 608 10.12 -20.55 29.59
N GLN A 609 8.91 -20.41 30.12
CA GLN A 609 8.46 -21.11 31.33
C GLN A 609 7.09 -21.77 31.10
N MET A 610 6.82 -22.86 31.81
CA MET A 610 5.48 -23.44 31.88
C MET A 610 4.77 -22.89 33.11
N LYS A 611 3.56 -22.34 32.96
CA LYS A 611 2.72 -21.90 34.09
C LYS A 611 1.30 -22.45 33.98
N MET A 612 0.74 -22.83 35.14
CA MET A 612 -0.68 -23.14 35.31
C MET A 612 -1.37 -21.95 36.01
N PHE A 613 -2.46 -21.45 35.42
CA PHE A 613 -3.16 -20.26 35.92
C PHE A 613 -4.19 -20.63 36.99
N LYS A 614 -3.89 -20.27 38.25
CA LYS A 614 -4.78 -20.46 39.41
C LYS A 614 -5.72 -19.27 39.62
N SER A 615 -5.27 -18.07 39.26
CA SER A 615 -6.08 -16.85 39.23
C SER A 615 -5.90 -16.15 37.89
N CYS A 616 -6.97 -15.55 37.38
CA CYS A 616 -6.96 -14.70 36.20
C CYS A 616 -8.06 -13.64 36.31
N LEU A 617 -7.72 -12.39 35.96
CA LEU A 617 -8.61 -11.22 35.97
C LEU A 617 -8.49 -10.49 34.63
N THR A 618 -9.62 -9.97 34.12
CA THR A 618 -9.63 -9.02 33.01
C THR A 618 -9.29 -7.61 33.48
N THR A 619 -8.92 -6.72 32.56
CA THR A 619 -8.63 -5.32 32.93
C THR A 619 -9.85 -4.66 33.59
N GLN A 620 -11.05 -4.89 33.03
CA GLN A 620 -12.31 -4.39 33.55
C GLN A 620 -12.59 -4.89 34.99
N GLU A 621 -12.28 -6.14 35.31
CA GLU A 621 -12.47 -6.68 36.67
C GLU A 621 -11.52 -6.04 37.69
N ILE A 622 -10.26 -5.80 37.33
CA ILE A 622 -9.27 -5.13 38.17
C ILE A 622 -9.77 -3.73 38.56
N PHE A 623 -10.23 -2.92 37.60
CA PHE A 623 -10.75 -1.58 37.89
C PHE A 623 -12.05 -1.62 38.70
N ASN A 624 -12.90 -2.63 38.51
CA ASN A 624 -14.13 -2.79 39.29
C ASN A 624 -13.86 -3.12 40.78
N GLN A 625 -12.80 -3.87 41.10
CA GLN A 625 -12.42 -4.17 42.50
C GLN A 625 -12.14 -2.89 43.30
N HIS A 626 -11.46 -1.90 42.69
CA HIS A 626 -11.05 -0.66 43.37
C HIS A 626 -12.15 0.40 43.50
N LYS A 627 -13.29 0.27 42.81
CA LYS A 627 -14.42 1.22 42.93
C LYS A 627 -15.02 1.30 44.34
N SER A 628 -14.87 0.24 45.14
CA SER A 628 -15.25 0.21 46.55
C SER A 628 -14.42 1.18 47.40
N THR A 629 -13.11 1.25 47.14
CA THR A 629 -12.13 2.11 47.85
C THR A 629 -12.06 3.51 47.25
N CYS A 630 -12.35 3.67 45.95
CA CYS A 630 -12.40 4.95 45.25
C CYS A 630 -13.71 5.08 44.45
N PRO A 631 -14.83 5.51 45.08
CA PRO A 631 -16.12 5.63 44.40
C PRO A 631 -16.13 6.61 43.22
N GLY A 632 -15.21 7.59 43.21
CA GLY A 632 -15.04 8.55 42.11
C GLY A 632 -14.34 7.99 40.86
N LEU A 633 -13.89 6.74 40.87
CA LEU A 633 -13.15 6.10 39.78
C LEU A 633 -14.06 5.62 38.64
N THR A 634 -13.96 6.28 37.49
CA THR A 634 -14.49 5.80 36.21
C THR A 634 -13.36 5.20 35.39
N TYR A 635 -13.53 3.95 34.94
CA TYR A 635 -12.63 3.30 33.97
C TYR A 635 -13.28 3.28 32.59
N ARG A 636 -12.49 3.49 31.54
CA ARG A 636 -12.85 3.32 30.12
C ARG A 636 -11.73 2.60 29.36
N ARG A 637 -12.10 1.75 28.40
CA ARG A 637 -11.21 1.19 27.39
C ARG A 637 -11.43 1.95 26.08
N ILE A 638 -10.38 2.53 25.51
CA ILE A 638 -10.40 3.21 24.20
C ILE A 638 -9.23 2.64 23.40
N PRO A 639 -9.42 1.57 22.60
CA PRO A 639 -8.34 0.85 21.94
C PRO A 639 -7.71 1.72 20.83
N ILE A 640 -6.48 2.20 21.06
CA ILE A 640 -5.71 2.98 20.08
C ILE A 640 -4.61 2.10 19.48
N PRO A 641 -4.43 2.11 18.14
CA PRO A 641 -3.35 1.38 17.49
C PRO A 641 -1.94 1.81 17.93
N ASP A 642 -1.05 0.87 18.23
CA ASP A 642 0.32 1.23 18.62
C ASP A 642 1.13 1.80 17.45
N PHE A 643 2.08 2.68 17.77
CA PHE A 643 2.88 3.49 16.84
C PHE A 643 2.11 4.49 15.94
N CYS A 644 0.87 4.19 15.53
CA CYS A 644 0.01 5.00 14.65
C CYS A 644 -0.50 6.32 15.26
N ALA A 645 -1.13 7.15 14.43
CA ALA A 645 -2.15 8.10 14.89
C ALA A 645 -3.37 7.34 15.47
N PRO A 646 -4.10 7.90 16.46
CA PRO A 646 -5.41 7.38 16.83
C PRO A 646 -6.38 7.46 15.63
N LYS A 647 -7.36 6.54 15.54
CA LYS A 647 -8.44 6.66 14.55
C LYS A 647 -9.29 7.89 14.91
N GLU A 648 -9.99 8.46 13.94
CA GLU A 648 -10.74 9.71 14.12
C GLU A 648 -11.77 9.61 15.25
N GLN A 649 -12.38 8.44 15.44
CA GLN A 649 -13.35 8.15 16.50
C GLN A 649 -12.71 8.01 17.89
N ASP A 650 -11.40 7.83 17.99
CA ASP A 650 -10.70 7.76 19.29
C ASP A 650 -10.55 9.14 19.91
N PHE A 651 -10.35 10.17 19.09
CA PHE A 651 -10.41 11.57 19.53
C PHE A 651 -11.81 11.92 20.05
N ASP A 652 -12.88 11.46 19.37
CA ASP A 652 -14.26 11.64 19.83
C ASP A 652 -14.49 10.98 21.20
N ARG A 653 -14.09 9.72 21.35
CA ARG A 653 -14.22 8.95 22.60
C ARG A 653 -13.43 9.59 23.76
N LEU A 654 -12.22 10.09 23.49
CA LEU A 654 -11.39 10.78 24.46
C LEU A 654 -12.02 12.11 24.89
N LEU A 655 -12.38 12.96 23.92
CA LEU A 655 -12.95 14.28 24.17
C LEU A 655 -14.30 14.19 24.91
N GLU A 656 -15.18 13.27 24.52
CA GLU A 656 -16.49 13.13 25.16
C GLU A 656 -16.40 12.52 26.55
N ALA A 657 -15.51 11.54 26.77
CA ALA A 657 -15.26 11.03 28.13
C ALA A 657 -14.70 12.12 29.04
N MET A 658 -13.84 13.02 28.53
CA MET A 658 -13.35 14.17 29.26
C MET A 658 -14.44 15.22 29.53
N LYS A 659 -15.23 15.62 28.51
CA LYS A 659 -16.37 16.55 28.65
C LYS A 659 -17.36 16.07 29.72
N THR A 660 -17.77 14.80 29.63
CA THR A 660 -18.65 14.15 30.63
C THR A 660 -18.06 14.24 32.04
N THR A 661 -16.78 13.91 32.22
CA THR A 661 -16.14 13.91 33.56
C THR A 661 -15.96 15.33 34.12
N LEU A 662 -15.65 16.32 33.27
CA LEU A 662 -15.52 17.73 33.68
C LEU A 662 -16.86 18.36 34.08
N ALA A 663 -17.97 17.89 33.51
CA ALA A 663 -19.32 18.30 33.90
C ALA A 663 -19.73 17.75 35.28
N GLU A 664 -19.12 16.64 35.73
CA GLU A 664 -19.32 16.08 37.07
C GLU A 664 -18.39 16.72 38.13
N ASP A 665 -17.10 16.89 37.81
CA ASP A 665 -16.10 17.54 38.69
C ASP A 665 -15.06 18.31 37.86
N SER A 666 -15.05 19.64 37.99
CA SER A 666 -14.07 20.52 37.33
C SER A 666 -12.62 20.33 37.81
N ARG A 667 -12.39 19.53 38.87
CA ARG A 667 -11.09 19.14 39.42
C ARG A 667 -10.74 17.66 39.20
N ALA A 668 -11.48 16.98 38.32
CA ALA A 668 -11.24 15.59 37.95
C ALA A 668 -9.80 15.34 37.48
N ALA A 669 -9.25 14.18 37.83
CA ALA A 669 -8.00 13.69 37.26
C ALA A 669 -8.23 12.83 36.01
N PHE A 670 -7.31 12.95 35.05
CA PHE A 670 -7.28 12.16 33.83
C PHE A 670 -6.03 11.29 33.83
N VAL A 671 -6.19 9.97 33.88
CA VAL A 671 -5.07 9.02 33.91
C VAL A 671 -5.11 8.17 32.65
N PHE A 672 -4.01 8.17 31.90
CA PHE A 672 -3.86 7.43 30.65
C PHE A 672 -2.85 6.30 30.81
N ASN A 673 -3.16 5.11 30.30
CA ASN A 673 -2.19 4.02 30.21
C ASN A 673 -2.25 3.26 28.89
N CYS A 674 -1.09 2.79 28.44
CA CYS A 674 -0.96 1.69 27.48
C CYS A 674 -0.05 0.62 28.09
N ALA A 675 0.55 -0.28 27.29
CA ALA A 675 1.52 -1.25 27.79
C ALA A 675 2.68 -0.57 28.55
N SER A 676 3.49 0.22 27.85
CA SER A 676 4.73 0.81 28.40
C SER A 676 4.60 2.24 28.94
N GLY A 677 3.43 2.88 28.84
CA GLY A 677 3.23 4.27 29.30
C GLY A 677 3.88 5.34 28.41
N ARG A 678 4.39 4.94 27.23
CA ARG A 678 5.08 5.79 26.25
C ARG A 678 4.10 6.22 25.13
N GLY A 679 4.42 5.99 23.85
CA GLY A 679 3.74 6.50 22.66
C GLY A 679 2.23 6.77 22.78
N ARG A 680 1.39 5.72 22.87
CA ARG A 680 -0.08 5.85 23.00
C ARG A 680 -0.50 6.72 24.20
N THR A 681 0.14 6.53 25.36
CA THR A 681 -0.12 7.32 26.59
C THR A 681 0.24 8.79 26.42
N THR A 682 1.44 9.11 25.92
CA THR A 682 1.87 10.48 25.62
C THR A 682 0.89 11.15 24.64
N THR A 683 0.43 10.43 23.62
CA THR A 683 -0.52 10.95 22.63
C THR A 683 -1.85 11.34 23.27
N ALA A 684 -2.43 10.48 24.12
CA ALA A 684 -3.66 10.79 24.84
C ALA A 684 -3.48 11.91 25.88
N MET A 685 -2.31 12.00 26.54
CA MET A 685 -1.99 13.13 27.43
C MET A 685 -1.96 14.46 26.67
N VAL A 686 -1.38 14.51 25.46
CA VAL A 686 -1.37 15.73 24.62
C VAL A 686 -2.79 16.11 24.17
N ILE A 687 -3.59 15.14 23.73
CA ILE A 687 -5.02 15.33 23.41
C ILE A 687 -5.76 15.92 24.63
N ALA A 688 -5.51 15.40 25.83
CA ALA A 688 -6.11 15.89 27.07
C ALA A 688 -5.64 17.31 27.45
N VAL A 689 -4.36 17.63 27.24
CA VAL A 689 -3.81 18.98 27.47
C VAL A 689 -4.49 19.99 26.54
N LEU A 690 -4.58 19.70 25.24
CA LEU A 690 -5.25 20.54 24.25
C LEU A 690 -6.74 20.75 24.61
N ALA A 691 -7.47 19.68 24.92
CA ALA A 691 -8.88 19.76 25.33
C ALA A 691 -9.06 20.62 26.61
N LEU A 692 -8.19 20.46 27.61
CA LEU A 692 -8.26 21.23 28.85
C LEU A 692 -7.88 22.71 28.66
N TRP A 693 -6.89 23.02 27.82
CA TRP A 693 -6.60 24.40 27.40
C TRP A 693 -7.77 25.02 26.65
N HIS A 694 -8.49 24.25 25.85
CA HIS A 694 -9.70 24.74 25.23
C HIS A 694 -10.84 25.04 26.22
N CYS A 695 -10.96 24.28 27.30
CA CYS A 695 -11.91 24.57 28.39
C CYS A 695 -11.48 25.73 29.30
N ALA A 696 -10.18 25.87 29.62
CA ALA A 696 -9.68 26.77 30.66
C ALA A 696 -9.01 28.06 30.14
N GLY A 697 -8.68 28.12 28.84
CA GLY A 697 -7.80 29.14 28.24
C GLY A 697 -6.49 28.50 27.76
N VAL A 698 -6.11 28.81 26.52
CA VAL A 698 -4.81 28.38 25.97
C VAL A 698 -3.72 29.31 26.52
N PRO A 699 -2.60 28.78 27.05
CA PRO A 699 -1.50 29.63 27.53
C PRO A 699 -0.94 30.53 26.44
N GLU A 700 -0.53 31.74 26.79
CA GLU A 700 0.26 32.58 25.90
C GLU A 700 1.64 31.94 25.67
N ALA A 701 2.08 31.98 24.41
CA ALA A 701 3.29 31.31 23.96
C ALA A 701 4.45 32.31 23.90
N SER A 702 5.53 32.11 24.67
CA SER A 702 6.69 33.00 24.60
C SER A 702 7.34 33.01 23.21
N GLU A 703 8.16 34.03 22.96
CA GLU A 703 8.87 34.25 21.68
C GLU A 703 10.35 33.83 21.75
N ASP A 704 10.72 33.01 22.74
CA ASP A 704 12.09 32.56 22.97
C ASP A 704 12.55 31.57 21.88
N GLU A 705 12.99 32.10 20.73
CA GLU A 705 13.62 31.28 19.68
C GLU A 705 14.90 30.62 20.19
N ILE A 706 14.83 29.31 20.41
CA ILE A 706 16.00 28.47 20.67
C ILE A 706 16.95 28.55 19.47
N VAL A 707 18.22 28.84 19.75
CA VAL A 707 19.28 29.04 18.75
C VAL A 707 19.33 27.87 17.76
N SER A 708 19.18 28.17 16.48
CA SER A 708 19.02 27.16 15.44
C SER A 708 20.35 26.46 15.09
N VAL A 709 20.50 25.23 15.60
CA VAL A 709 21.50 24.26 15.14
C VAL A 709 21.16 23.70 13.75
N PRO A 710 22.09 23.05 13.04
CA PRO A 710 21.75 22.19 11.90
C PRO A 710 20.63 21.21 12.29
N ASP A 711 19.74 20.91 11.35
CA ASP A 711 18.51 20.13 11.55
C ASP A 711 17.42 20.74 12.49
N ALA A 712 17.60 21.96 13.02
CA ALA A 712 16.60 22.58 13.91
C ALA A 712 15.18 22.67 13.31
N LYS A 713 15.03 22.73 11.98
CA LYS A 713 13.69 22.66 11.34
C LYS A 713 12.93 21.36 11.67
N TYR A 714 13.62 20.23 11.79
CA TYR A 714 12.98 18.95 12.08
C TYR A 714 12.61 18.82 13.56
N THR A 715 13.43 19.34 14.48
CA THR A 715 13.07 19.39 15.91
C THR A 715 11.96 20.42 16.18
N LYS A 716 11.92 21.52 15.41
CA LYS A 716 10.77 22.44 15.33
C LYS A 716 9.52 21.80 14.68
N GLY A 717 9.63 20.66 13.99
CA GLY A 717 8.51 19.97 13.33
C GLY A 717 8.12 20.53 11.95
N GLU A 718 9.00 21.29 11.31
CA GLU A 718 8.79 21.99 10.04
C GLU A 718 9.08 21.07 8.83
N PHE A 719 8.44 19.89 8.82
CA PHE A 719 8.45 18.98 7.67
C PHE A 719 7.57 19.55 6.55
N GLU A 720 7.95 19.41 5.28
CA GLU A 720 7.20 20.01 4.15
C GLU A 720 5.73 19.58 4.12
N VAL A 721 5.45 18.31 4.41
CA VAL A 721 4.08 17.77 4.42
C VAL A 721 3.25 18.28 5.60
N VAL A 722 3.89 18.59 6.74
CA VAL A 722 3.23 19.31 7.85
C VAL A 722 2.94 20.75 7.43
N MET A 723 3.90 21.42 6.78
CA MET A 723 3.72 22.80 6.33
C MET A 723 2.64 22.94 5.26
N LYS A 724 2.43 21.93 4.41
CA LYS A 724 1.28 21.84 3.49
C LYS A 724 -0.06 21.78 4.25
N VAL A 725 -0.16 21.04 5.36
CA VAL A 725 -1.37 21.06 6.21
C VAL A 725 -1.53 22.40 6.93
N VAL A 726 -0.45 22.99 7.44
CA VAL A 726 -0.46 24.34 8.05
C VAL A 726 -0.96 25.41 7.08
N GLN A 727 -0.63 25.32 5.79
CA GLN A 727 -1.10 26.23 4.74
C GLN A 727 -2.59 26.05 4.39
N LEU A 728 -3.16 24.87 4.62
CA LEU A 728 -4.59 24.60 4.40
C LEU A 728 -5.48 25.05 5.58
N LEU A 729 -4.91 25.22 6.77
CA LEU A 729 -5.66 25.50 8.00
C LEU A 729 -5.78 27.00 8.29
N PRO A 730 -6.98 27.50 8.67
CA PRO A 730 -7.13 28.82 9.29
C PRO A 730 -6.21 28.95 10.51
N ASP A 731 -5.45 30.03 10.57
CA ASP A 731 -4.40 30.28 11.57
C ASP A 731 -3.42 29.10 11.78
N GLY A 732 -3.16 28.27 10.75
CA GLY A 732 -2.47 26.99 10.89
C GLY A 732 -1.10 27.04 11.60
N HIS A 733 -0.35 28.14 11.48
CA HIS A 733 0.90 28.35 12.22
C HIS A 733 0.68 28.42 13.74
N ARG A 734 -0.40 29.06 14.18
CA ARG A 734 -0.84 29.08 15.58
C ARG A 734 -1.31 27.69 16.02
N MET A 735 -2.12 27.02 15.20
CA MET A 735 -2.61 25.66 15.48
C MET A 735 -1.44 24.69 15.73
N LYS A 736 -0.36 24.82 14.95
CA LYS A 736 0.91 24.11 15.17
C LYS A 736 1.66 24.58 16.41
N LYS A 737 1.86 25.89 16.64
CA LYS A 737 2.60 26.41 17.82
C LYS A 737 2.00 25.91 19.13
N GLU A 738 0.67 25.90 19.25
CA GLU A 738 -0.04 25.40 20.43
C GLU A 738 0.13 23.87 20.61
N VAL A 739 0.15 23.08 19.52
CA VAL A 739 0.43 21.63 19.60
C VAL A 739 1.87 21.33 19.96
N ASP A 740 2.82 22.14 19.47
CA ASP A 740 4.23 22.07 19.85
C ASP A 740 4.40 22.35 21.35
N MET A 741 3.77 23.39 21.88
CA MET A 741 3.74 23.66 23.32
C MET A 741 3.12 22.52 24.13
N ALA A 742 2.05 21.88 23.63
CA ALA A 742 1.42 20.76 24.33
C ALA A 742 2.32 19.51 24.35
N LEU A 743 3.04 19.26 23.25
CA LEU A 743 4.07 18.22 23.18
C LEU A 743 5.22 18.49 24.15
N ASP A 744 5.71 19.73 24.20
CA ASP A 744 6.81 20.15 25.08
C ASP A 744 6.39 20.05 26.56
N THR A 745 5.22 20.60 26.93
CA THR A 745 4.68 20.56 28.31
C THR A 745 4.48 19.12 28.81
N VAL A 746 4.05 18.19 27.95
CA VAL A 746 3.94 16.76 28.31
C VAL A 746 5.33 16.09 28.40
N SER A 747 6.31 16.57 27.63
CA SER A 747 7.67 16.02 27.55
C SER A 747 8.64 16.56 28.60
N GLU A 748 8.36 17.70 29.25
CA GLU A 748 9.13 18.25 30.40
C GLU A 748 9.39 17.21 31.50
N THR A 749 8.47 16.25 31.67
CA THR A 749 8.55 15.19 32.68
C THR A 749 9.09 13.85 32.16
N MET A 750 9.73 13.87 30.99
CA MET A 750 10.44 12.74 30.40
C MET A 750 11.89 13.11 30.07
N THR A 751 12.76 12.10 29.92
CA THR A 751 14.10 12.28 29.33
C THR A 751 13.94 12.76 27.87
N PRO A 752 14.32 14.00 27.49
CA PRO A 752 13.86 14.60 26.24
C PRO A 752 14.21 13.79 24.98
N MET A 753 15.49 13.41 24.87
CA MET A 753 16.21 12.89 23.70
C MET A 753 15.68 11.58 23.06
N HIS A 754 14.61 10.98 23.60
CA HIS A 754 14.16 9.64 23.18
C HIS A 754 12.66 9.51 22.88
N TYR A 755 11.81 10.46 23.27
CA TYR A 755 10.35 10.27 23.22
C TYR A 755 9.53 11.48 22.77
N HIS A 756 10.16 12.63 22.53
CA HIS A 756 9.47 13.79 21.98
C HIS A 756 9.08 13.57 20.51
N LEU A 757 7.83 13.88 20.13
CA LEU A 757 7.24 13.42 18.86
C LEU A 757 7.94 14.01 17.62
N ARG A 758 8.35 15.30 17.67
CA ARG A 758 9.04 15.93 16.52
C ARG A 758 10.41 15.31 16.27
N GLU A 759 11.11 14.89 17.32
CA GLU A 759 12.42 14.23 17.24
C GLU A 759 12.30 12.77 16.76
N ILE A 760 11.39 11.98 17.32
CA ILE A 760 11.29 10.55 17.01
C ILE A 760 10.92 10.30 15.53
N ILE A 761 10.18 11.22 14.89
CA ILE A 761 9.93 11.19 13.43
C ILE A 761 11.24 11.13 12.63
N ILE A 762 12.11 12.14 12.80
CA ILE A 762 13.34 12.28 12.01
C ILE A 762 14.40 11.27 12.44
N CYS A 763 14.47 10.92 13.74
CA CYS A 763 15.38 9.90 14.24
C CYS A 763 15.03 8.50 13.71
N THR A 764 13.75 8.10 13.71
CA THR A 764 13.33 6.81 13.15
C THR A 764 13.48 6.77 11.63
N TYR A 765 13.27 7.87 10.91
CA TYR A 765 13.58 7.95 9.47
C TYR A 765 15.07 7.72 9.18
N ARG A 766 15.96 8.38 9.95
CA ARG A 766 17.43 8.24 9.80
C ARG A 766 17.94 6.85 10.18
N GLN A 767 17.35 6.23 11.20
CA GLN A 767 17.60 4.82 11.52
C GLN A 767 17.17 3.91 10.35
N GLY A 768 16.00 4.16 9.76
CA GLY A 768 15.51 3.45 8.57
C GLY A 768 16.46 3.54 7.37
N ARG A 769 17.00 4.72 7.04
CA ARG A 769 17.99 4.85 5.95
C ARG A 769 19.33 4.16 6.24
N SER A 770 19.71 4.05 7.52
CA SER A 770 20.97 3.43 7.96
C SER A 770 20.84 1.92 8.28
N GLY A 771 19.63 1.35 8.20
CA GLY A 771 19.37 -0.07 8.47
C GLY A 771 20.12 -0.99 7.51
N LYS A 772 20.46 -2.20 7.96
CA LYS A 772 21.14 -3.22 7.14
C LYS A 772 20.18 -4.25 6.55
N ASP A 773 19.16 -4.63 7.31
CA ASP A 773 18.12 -5.56 6.90
C ASP A 773 16.93 -4.83 6.27
N GLU A 774 16.37 -5.37 5.19
CA GLU A 774 15.30 -4.71 4.43
C GLU A 774 13.94 -4.76 5.16
N GLN A 775 13.69 -5.79 5.97
CA GLN A 775 12.48 -5.83 6.80
C GLN A 775 12.54 -4.79 7.93
N GLU A 776 13.71 -4.61 8.56
CA GLU A 776 13.99 -3.51 9.48
C GLU A 776 13.83 -2.14 8.81
N ARG A 777 14.38 -1.92 7.60
CA ARG A 777 14.19 -0.67 6.84
C ARG A 777 12.72 -0.38 6.59
N ARG A 778 11.96 -1.33 6.05
CA ARG A 778 10.52 -1.20 5.76
C ARG A 778 9.70 -0.92 7.02
N LEU A 779 10.04 -1.55 8.15
CA LEU A 779 9.40 -1.34 9.45
C LEU A 779 9.71 0.05 10.05
N LEU A 780 10.97 0.49 10.01
CA LEU A 780 11.36 1.82 10.49
C LEU A 780 10.80 2.93 9.58
N ARG A 781 10.77 2.69 8.26
CA ARG A 781 10.10 3.54 7.28
C ARG A 781 8.62 3.74 7.64
N LEU A 782 7.87 2.65 7.82
CA LEU A 782 6.47 2.69 8.27
C LEU A 782 6.31 3.48 9.58
N ARG A 783 7.17 3.23 10.59
CA ARG A 783 7.14 3.93 11.89
C ARG A 783 7.39 5.44 11.76
N SER A 784 8.35 5.86 10.95
CA SER A 784 8.60 7.30 10.72
C SER A 784 7.37 8.02 10.14
N LEU A 785 6.65 7.34 9.23
CA LEU A 785 5.42 7.85 8.60
C LEU A 785 4.22 7.80 9.55
N GLN A 786 4.08 6.75 10.38
CA GLN A 786 3.08 6.67 11.45
C GLN A 786 3.22 7.82 12.46
N TYR A 787 4.45 8.17 12.85
CA TYR A 787 4.69 9.30 13.76
C TYR A 787 4.43 10.66 13.11
N LEU A 788 4.76 10.81 11.82
CA LEU A 788 4.49 12.03 11.05
C LEU A 788 2.97 12.25 10.85
N GLU A 789 2.24 11.19 10.54
CA GLU A 789 0.77 11.18 10.53
C GLU A 789 0.20 11.57 11.90
N ARG A 790 0.68 10.97 12.99
CA ARG A 790 0.24 11.31 14.36
C ARG A 790 0.41 12.79 14.68
N TYR A 791 1.53 13.40 14.29
CA TYR A 791 1.78 14.82 14.51
C TYR A 791 0.81 15.71 13.71
N ILE A 792 0.56 15.36 12.44
CA ILE A 792 -0.46 16.02 11.61
C ILE A 792 -1.86 15.91 12.25
N TYR A 793 -2.25 14.73 12.73
CA TYR A 793 -3.55 14.52 13.40
C TYR A 793 -3.71 15.35 14.68
N LEU A 794 -2.64 15.61 15.45
CA LEU A 794 -2.69 16.51 16.61
C LEU A 794 -2.94 17.98 16.19
N ILE A 795 -2.31 18.44 15.11
CA ILE A 795 -2.52 19.79 14.54
C ILE A 795 -3.95 19.93 14.03
N LEU A 796 -4.47 18.92 13.31
CA LEU A 796 -5.86 18.88 12.84
C LEU A 796 -6.86 18.87 14.00
N PHE A 797 -6.59 18.11 15.06
CA PHE A 797 -7.44 18.08 16.26
C PHE A 797 -7.46 19.42 16.99
N ASN A 798 -6.32 20.13 17.10
CA ASN A 798 -6.31 21.47 17.69
C ASN A 798 -7.08 22.49 16.82
N ALA A 799 -6.93 22.43 15.49
CA ALA A 799 -7.70 23.27 14.57
C ALA A 799 -9.22 23.02 14.70
N TYR A 800 -9.64 21.75 14.78
CA TYR A 800 -11.02 21.38 15.12
C TYR A 800 -11.46 21.95 16.48
N LEU A 801 -10.63 21.84 17.52
CA LEU A 801 -10.95 22.34 18.86
C LEU A 801 -11.14 23.87 18.89
N HIS A 802 -10.49 24.65 18.00
CA HIS A 802 -10.77 26.08 17.80
C HIS A 802 -12.04 26.33 17.00
N LEU A 803 -12.18 25.66 15.84
CA LEU A 803 -13.23 25.96 14.86
C LEU A 803 -14.63 25.58 15.38
N GLU A 804 -14.78 24.39 15.95
CA GLU A 804 -16.05 23.86 16.49
C GLU A 804 -16.30 24.30 17.95
N LYS A 805 -15.47 25.20 18.50
CA LYS A 805 -15.57 25.70 19.89
C LYS A 805 -16.85 26.46 20.16
N LYS A 806 -17.30 27.27 19.18
CA LYS A 806 -18.50 28.11 19.29
C LYS A 806 -19.75 27.25 19.51
N ASP A 807 -19.80 26.16 18.77
CA ASP A 807 -20.85 25.14 18.81
C ASP A 807 -20.55 24.04 19.84
N SER A 808 -19.66 24.31 20.82
CA SER A 808 -19.34 23.44 21.97
C SER A 808 -18.95 21.99 21.62
N TRP A 809 -18.35 21.79 20.44
CA TRP A 809 -17.99 20.47 19.90
C TRP A 809 -19.20 19.52 19.81
N GLN A 810 -20.31 20.00 19.26
CA GLN A 810 -21.50 19.21 18.92
C GLN A 810 -21.28 18.35 17.67
N ARG A 811 -20.57 18.87 16.65
CA ARG A 811 -20.02 18.04 15.57
C ARG A 811 -18.80 17.30 16.13
N PRO A 812 -18.73 15.96 16.06
CA PRO A 812 -17.54 15.20 16.46
C PRO A 812 -16.39 15.37 15.47
N PHE A 813 -15.15 15.16 15.92
CA PHE A 813 -13.94 15.23 15.11
C PHE A 813 -13.97 14.25 13.93
N SER A 814 -14.50 13.03 14.09
CA SER A 814 -14.63 12.09 12.97
C SER A 814 -15.68 12.46 11.92
N LEU A 815 -16.58 13.39 12.23
CA LEU A 815 -17.46 14.00 11.23
C LEU A 815 -16.82 15.25 10.62
N TRP A 816 -16.15 16.08 11.43
CA TRP A 816 -15.37 17.24 10.94
C TRP A 816 -14.25 16.86 9.97
N MET A 817 -13.52 15.78 10.26
CA MET A 817 -12.49 15.25 9.36
C MET A 817 -13.05 14.86 7.99
N ARG A 818 -14.30 14.42 7.92
CA ARG A 818 -14.96 13.98 6.69
C ARG A 818 -15.63 15.14 5.94
N GLU A 819 -16.45 15.92 6.64
CA GLU A 819 -17.23 17.04 6.07
C GLU A 819 -16.36 18.26 5.73
N VAL A 820 -15.28 18.50 6.49
CA VAL A 820 -14.45 19.71 6.38
C VAL A 820 -13.05 19.36 5.89
N ALA A 821 -12.29 18.56 6.64
CA ALA A 821 -10.87 18.35 6.34
C ALA A 821 -10.65 17.59 5.01
N ALA A 822 -11.45 16.56 4.72
CA ALA A 822 -11.38 15.82 3.47
C ALA A 822 -11.77 16.66 2.25
N VAL A 823 -12.80 17.50 2.37
CA VAL A 823 -13.21 18.44 1.31
C VAL A 823 -12.12 19.49 1.05
N ALA A 824 -11.46 19.96 2.12
CA ALA A 824 -10.31 20.87 2.07
C ALA A 824 -8.99 20.21 1.60
N GLY A 825 -9.00 18.91 1.25
CA GLY A 825 -7.84 18.21 0.67
C GLY A 825 -6.82 17.67 1.68
N VAL A 826 -7.13 17.64 2.99
CA VAL A 826 -6.19 17.12 4.01
C VAL A 826 -5.81 15.66 3.75
N TYR A 827 -6.75 14.81 3.32
CA TYR A 827 -6.42 13.43 2.94
C TYR A 827 -5.68 13.32 1.60
N GLU A 828 -5.77 14.30 0.69
CA GLU A 828 -4.90 14.36 -0.51
C GLU A 828 -3.43 14.62 -0.12
N VAL A 829 -3.19 15.31 1.00
CA VAL A 829 -1.85 15.49 1.60
C VAL A 829 -1.42 14.23 2.35
N LEU A 830 -2.31 13.57 3.10
CA LEU A 830 -2.02 12.31 3.78
C LEU A 830 -1.77 11.14 2.80
N ASP A 831 -2.37 11.12 1.62
CA ASP A 831 -2.04 10.15 0.56
C ASP A 831 -0.63 10.37 -0.04
N ARG A 832 0.00 11.52 0.20
CA ARG A 832 1.35 11.81 -0.31
C ARG A 832 2.38 11.98 0.80
N LEU A 833 2.13 11.31 1.93
CA LEU A 833 2.98 11.36 3.13
C LEU A 833 4.40 10.86 2.83
N GLY A 834 5.41 11.54 3.37
CA GLY A 834 6.83 11.27 3.08
C GLY A 834 7.70 12.44 3.53
N PHE A 835 9.00 12.35 3.25
CA PHE A 835 9.97 13.43 3.48
C PHE A 835 10.55 13.87 2.14
N PRO A 836 9.80 14.56 1.25
CA PRO A 836 10.29 15.00 -0.06
C PRO A 836 11.55 15.87 0.03
N GLU A 837 11.77 16.56 1.15
CA GLU A 837 13.01 17.31 1.42
C GLU A 837 14.24 16.42 1.72
N LEU A 838 14.09 15.09 1.74
CA LEU A 838 15.10 14.09 2.08
C LEU A 838 15.04 12.84 1.17
N GLU A 839 14.25 12.86 0.09
CA GLU A 839 13.88 11.71 -0.75
C GLU A 839 13.97 12.06 -2.24
N GLY A 840 14.37 11.09 -3.07
CA GLY A 840 14.36 11.23 -4.52
C GLY A 840 12.95 11.11 -5.12
N PRO A 841 12.74 11.54 -6.38
CA PRO A 841 11.49 11.25 -7.09
C PRO A 841 11.27 9.75 -7.33
N GLU A 842 12.34 8.94 -7.31
CA GLU A 842 12.31 7.48 -7.43
C GLU A 842 11.94 6.76 -6.11
N ASP A 843 11.95 7.46 -4.96
CA ASP A 843 11.56 6.94 -3.63
C ASP A 843 10.01 6.88 -3.43
N GLU A 844 9.20 6.71 -4.49
CA GLU A 844 7.72 6.67 -4.38
C GLU A 844 7.17 5.29 -3.93
N GLU A 845 7.43 4.97 -2.65
CA GLU A 845 6.98 3.73 -2.02
C GLU A 845 5.46 3.67 -1.73
N PRO A 846 4.80 2.48 -1.80
CA PRO A 846 3.39 2.31 -1.44
C PRO A 846 3.01 2.74 -0.02
N LEU A 847 3.99 2.79 0.89
CA LEU A 847 3.83 3.29 2.27
C LEU A 847 3.59 4.81 2.33
N ARG A 848 3.75 5.55 1.24
CA ARG A 848 3.40 6.98 1.16
C ARG A 848 1.87 7.16 1.06
N ARG A 849 1.24 6.30 0.25
CA ARG A 849 -0.20 6.29 -0.04
C ARG A 849 -1.02 5.76 1.14
N LEU A 850 -2.24 6.28 1.32
CA LEU A 850 -3.17 5.88 2.41
C LEU A 850 -3.42 4.38 2.36
N ARG A 851 -3.71 3.86 1.16
CA ARG A 851 -3.95 2.44 0.86
C ARG A 851 -2.87 1.51 1.43
N GLY A 852 -1.62 1.71 1.02
CA GLY A 852 -0.51 0.84 1.43
C GLY A 852 -0.13 1.05 2.90
N ARG A 853 -0.12 2.30 3.36
CA ARG A 853 0.26 2.63 4.74
C ARG A 853 -0.73 2.09 5.77
N TRP A 854 -2.04 2.29 5.58
CA TRP A 854 -3.05 1.79 6.52
C TRP A 854 -3.23 0.27 6.46
N ARG A 855 -3.08 -0.37 5.29
CA ARG A 855 -2.98 -1.83 5.17
C ARG A 855 -1.82 -2.40 6.01
N ALA A 856 -0.64 -1.80 5.89
CA ALA A 856 0.52 -2.19 6.67
C ALA A 856 0.35 -1.91 8.19
N GLN A 857 -0.43 -0.89 8.57
CA GLN A 857 -0.82 -0.66 9.98
C GLN A 857 -1.70 -1.79 10.53
N SER A 858 -2.73 -2.24 9.79
CA SER A 858 -3.62 -3.34 10.20
C SER A 858 -2.98 -4.75 10.06
N GLY A 859 -1.68 -4.84 9.75
CA GLY A 859 -0.96 -6.11 9.60
C GLY A 859 -1.22 -6.86 8.28
N GLY A 860 -1.87 -6.21 7.30
CA GLY A 860 -2.25 -6.81 6.02
C GLY A 860 -1.10 -7.03 5.02
N ASP A 861 0.10 -6.54 5.34
CA ASP A 861 1.34 -6.71 4.57
C ASP A 861 2.48 -7.22 5.47
N LEU A 862 2.66 -8.54 5.54
CA LEU A 862 3.88 -9.19 6.03
C LEU A 862 4.57 -10.04 4.94
N VAL A 863 4.41 -9.61 3.69
CA VAL A 863 5.21 -9.97 2.51
C VAL A 863 5.68 -8.67 1.86
#